data_AF-B9LNZ7-F1
#
_entry.id   AF-B9LNZ7-F1
#
_cell.length_a   1.000
_cell.length_b   1.000
_cell.length_c   1.000
_cell.angle_alpha   90.00
_cell.angle_beta   90.00
_cell.angle_gamma   90.00
#
_symmetry.space_group_name_H-M   'P 1'
#
loop_
_entity.id
_entity.type
_entity.pdbx_description
1 polymer ?
#
loop_
_entity_poly.entity_id
_entity_poly.type
_entity_poly.pdbx_seq_one_letter_code
_entity_poly.pdbx_strand_id
1 'polypeptide(L)'
;MRDWLSHRVVSSPDDTALIRAEDGEAWTYTDLDRLVSETADRLVAHGIEADDRLGVLTPPYVGTVGLVHAAMRIGATFVPLGQELTERELTERVERADLDAVVCAEPTEGAALGAVEECEGGDEIPVLSVDDPAAEAVTAVHSVDPGPVEPPEWATTDYLCILFTSGTTGDPKPVPLTAGNVYSSAVASAFRLGVDHEDRWLVSLSLHHMGGLAPVYRSALYGTTLVLQEGFSPGGTADDIDTYDVTGISLVPTMLQQMLDRRGTLSDTLRVALLGGAPAPDELIERCRDYSIPVYPTYGMTESASQITTATPRQTKGRLGTVGRPIFGTDVTVVDENGTPVEPGETGEIVVDGPTITPGYIDGAGAQRGSDNTRTGGGKNGADGSNTAALDRSSFGSHGLHTGDVGCFDDEGYLYVLNRLDDRIITGGENVEPGEVIDVLREFPSAEDAAVVGLDDDVWGERVSALLAVGDRLRDTEVTAEGPTGVDGLDESDEPDGGDDDDREPTDPDGGDESRPDENGSDKEGPDESDAAPLVDDEQLVSFVRDRLAGFKIPKTVAYVDELPRTVSGTVDREAVRRILRDRGYDPRRDADLETAGFEPAEPTEPAGPDDPDDPATAPATSNDREETGDGERVDDGGTDDDDETDDQSVGDDSRDGEGSGDDGSGDDGGDGDEDAAERSEAIDDRVGG
;
A
#
# COMPACT_ATOMS: atom_id res chain seq x y z
N MET A 1 14.21 -10.94 -21.94
CA MET A 1 13.61 -11.92 -21.01
C MET A 1 12.39 -12.52 -21.69
N ARG A 2 11.81 -13.57 -21.12
CA ARG A 2 10.52 -14.14 -21.53
C ARG A 2 9.62 -14.14 -20.30
N ASP A 3 8.30 -14.18 -20.50
CA ASP A 3 7.34 -14.19 -19.39
C ASP A 3 7.66 -15.29 -18.36
N TRP A 4 7.47 -14.97 -17.07
CA TRP A 4 7.87 -15.86 -15.99
C TRP A 4 7.07 -17.17 -15.96
N LEU A 5 5.83 -17.15 -16.46
CA LEU A 5 4.99 -18.35 -16.57
C LEU A 5 5.56 -19.35 -17.59
N SER A 6 5.95 -18.92 -18.79
CA SER A 6 6.63 -19.78 -19.77
C SER A 6 7.89 -20.45 -19.21
N HIS A 7 8.67 -19.73 -18.39
CA HIS A 7 9.84 -20.30 -17.70
C HIS A 7 9.46 -21.29 -16.59
N ARG A 8 8.38 -21.02 -15.88
CA ARG A 8 7.85 -21.84 -14.78
C ARG A 8 7.27 -23.17 -15.28
N VAL A 9 6.50 -23.16 -16.37
CA VAL A 9 5.91 -24.36 -17.01
C VAL A 9 6.98 -25.36 -17.45
N VAL A 10 8.13 -24.88 -17.94
CA VAL A 10 9.27 -25.75 -18.32
C VAL A 10 9.94 -26.41 -17.10
N SER A 11 9.79 -25.81 -15.92
CA SER A 11 10.48 -26.21 -14.68
C SER A 11 9.63 -27.10 -13.76
N SER A 12 8.33 -26.80 -13.67
CA SER A 12 7.36 -27.46 -12.80
C SER A 12 5.96 -27.41 -13.43
N PRO A 13 5.69 -28.20 -14.50
CA PRO A 13 4.45 -28.10 -15.29
C PRO A 13 3.19 -28.58 -14.56
N ASP A 14 3.32 -29.64 -13.76
CA ASP A 14 2.22 -30.35 -13.11
C ASP A 14 1.93 -29.85 -11.67
N ASP A 15 2.76 -28.94 -11.14
CA ASP A 15 2.61 -28.37 -9.81
C ASP A 15 1.48 -27.33 -9.78
N THR A 16 0.76 -27.21 -8.65
CA THR A 16 -0.41 -26.33 -8.51
C THR A 16 0.00 -24.86 -8.50
N ALA A 17 -0.41 -24.13 -9.54
CA ALA A 17 -0.15 -22.71 -9.71
C ALA A 17 -1.18 -21.84 -8.99
N LEU A 18 -2.46 -22.22 -9.04
CA LEU A 18 -3.57 -21.44 -8.52
C LEU A 18 -4.64 -22.33 -7.89
N ILE A 19 -5.25 -21.87 -6.79
CA ILE A 19 -6.48 -22.42 -6.20
C ILE A 19 -7.49 -21.26 -6.06
N ARG A 20 -8.74 -21.47 -6.48
CA ARG A 20 -9.86 -20.55 -6.21
C ARG A 20 -10.44 -20.89 -4.83
N ALA A 21 -10.45 -19.93 -3.91
CA ALA A 21 -10.88 -20.17 -2.54
C ALA A 21 -12.39 -20.44 -2.38
N GLU A 22 -13.21 -19.98 -3.33
CA GLU A 22 -14.68 -20.13 -3.33
C GLU A 22 -15.14 -21.61 -3.28
N ASP A 23 -14.51 -22.47 -4.08
CA ASP A 23 -14.92 -23.87 -4.29
C ASP A 23 -13.78 -24.89 -4.25
N GLY A 24 -12.52 -24.42 -4.16
CA GLY A 24 -11.33 -25.27 -4.17
C GLY A 24 -10.94 -25.81 -5.54
N GLU A 25 -11.45 -25.26 -6.64
CA GLU A 25 -10.92 -25.58 -7.98
C GLU A 25 -9.44 -25.18 -8.06
N ALA A 26 -8.63 -26.00 -8.71
CA ALA A 26 -7.17 -25.89 -8.72
C ALA A 26 -6.58 -26.12 -10.11
N TRP A 27 -5.61 -25.29 -10.49
CA TRP A 27 -4.97 -25.28 -11.80
C TRP A 27 -3.48 -25.56 -11.65
N THR A 28 -2.94 -26.48 -12.46
CA THR A 28 -1.48 -26.64 -12.59
C THR A 28 -0.88 -25.45 -13.34
N TYR A 29 0.45 -25.28 -13.29
CA TYR A 29 1.11 -24.29 -14.14
C TYR A 29 0.83 -24.50 -15.63
N THR A 30 0.66 -25.74 -16.09
CA THR A 30 0.28 -26.00 -17.49
C THR A 30 -1.18 -25.64 -17.80
N ASP A 31 -2.10 -25.72 -16.83
CA ASP A 31 -3.49 -25.31 -17.04
C ASP A 31 -3.60 -23.77 -17.06
N LEU A 32 -2.90 -23.09 -16.16
CA LEU A 32 -2.77 -21.63 -16.16
C LEU A 32 -2.10 -21.12 -17.45
N ASP A 33 -1.08 -21.82 -17.95
CA ASP A 33 -0.40 -21.48 -19.20
C ASP A 33 -1.29 -21.60 -20.44
N ARG A 34 -2.22 -22.56 -20.46
CA ARG A 34 -3.23 -22.66 -21.53
C ARG A 34 -4.23 -21.51 -21.46
N LEU A 35 -4.72 -21.16 -20.27
CA LEU A 35 -5.58 -19.98 -20.07
C LEU A 35 -4.86 -18.71 -20.54
N VAL A 36 -3.63 -18.48 -20.10
CA VAL A 36 -2.84 -17.29 -20.46
C VAL A 36 -2.52 -17.24 -21.95
N SER A 37 -2.29 -18.38 -22.60
CA SER A 37 -2.13 -18.45 -24.06
C SER A 37 -3.43 -18.09 -24.79
N GLU A 38 -4.57 -18.65 -24.38
CA GLU A 38 -5.87 -18.37 -25.00
C GLU A 38 -6.32 -16.91 -24.80
N THR A 39 -6.03 -16.32 -23.62
CA THR A 39 -6.25 -14.90 -23.35
C THR A 39 -5.31 -14.02 -24.18
N ALA A 40 -4.01 -14.32 -24.24
CA ALA A 40 -3.04 -13.54 -25.01
C ALA A 40 -3.32 -13.58 -26.52
N ASP A 41 -3.58 -14.77 -27.07
CA ASP A 41 -3.89 -14.95 -28.49
C ASP A 41 -5.18 -14.22 -28.90
N ARG A 42 -6.15 -14.05 -27.98
CA ARG A 42 -7.37 -13.26 -28.22
C ARG A 42 -7.13 -11.76 -28.14
N LEU A 43 -6.37 -11.28 -27.16
CA LEU A 43 -6.04 -9.85 -27.05
C LEU A 43 -5.25 -9.39 -28.29
N VAL A 44 -4.28 -10.16 -28.76
CA VAL A 44 -3.56 -9.87 -30.02
C VAL A 44 -4.49 -9.95 -31.24
N ALA A 45 -5.49 -10.84 -31.24
CA ALA A 45 -6.51 -10.87 -32.30
C ALA A 45 -7.48 -9.67 -32.29
N HIS A 46 -7.64 -8.98 -31.15
CA HIS A 46 -8.31 -7.66 -31.05
C HIS A 46 -7.38 -6.48 -31.40
N GLY A 47 -6.08 -6.73 -31.58
CA GLY A 47 -5.10 -5.72 -32.00
C GLY A 47 -4.20 -5.17 -30.90
N ILE A 48 -4.19 -5.76 -29.70
CA ILE A 48 -3.24 -5.38 -28.64
C ILE A 48 -1.83 -5.83 -29.04
N GLU A 49 -0.87 -4.91 -29.07
CA GLU A 49 0.55 -5.16 -29.39
C GLU A 49 1.45 -5.03 -28.14
N ALA A 50 2.77 -5.12 -28.32
CA ALA A 50 3.73 -4.84 -27.26
C ALA A 50 3.85 -3.32 -27.03
N ASP A 51 4.24 -2.91 -25.80
CA ASP A 51 4.30 -1.51 -25.34
C ASP A 51 2.93 -0.78 -25.23
N ASP A 52 1.82 -1.46 -25.54
CA ASP A 52 0.45 -1.03 -25.20
C ASP A 52 0.21 -1.04 -23.69
N ARG A 53 -0.78 -0.26 -23.24
CA ARG A 53 -1.19 -0.10 -21.84
C ARG A 53 -2.61 -0.60 -21.68
N LEU A 54 -2.74 -1.81 -21.13
CA LEU A 54 -4.00 -2.53 -21.02
C LEU A 54 -4.64 -2.22 -19.65
N GLY A 55 -5.69 -1.39 -19.67
CA GLY A 55 -6.56 -1.18 -18.52
C GLY A 55 -7.32 -2.46 -18.18
N VAL A 56 -7.39 -2.84 -16.90
CA VAL A 56 -8.15 -4.02 -16.44
C VAL A 56 -9.03 -3.64 -15.25
N LEU A 57 -10.33 -3.49 -15.52
CA LEU A 57 -11.38 -3.21 -14.55
C LEU A 57 -12.22 -4.48 -14.33
N THR A 58 -11.71 -5.42 -13.54
CA THR A 58 -12.41 -6.68 -13.21
C THR A 58 -12.39 -6.95 -11.71
N PRO A 59 -13.40 -7.63 -11.14
CA PRO A 59 -13.28 -8.28 -9.84
C PRO A 59 -12.04 -9.22 -9.79
N PRO A 60 -11.47 -9.54 -8.63
CA PRO A 60 -10.36 -10.52 -8.55
C PRO A 60 -10.84 -11.96 -8.83
N TYR A 61 -10.62 -12.45 -10.05
CA TYR A 61 -10.93 -13.84 -10.42
C TYR A 61 -9.78 -14.50 -11.22
N VAL A 62 -9.92 -15.79 -11.54
CA VAL A 62 -8.89 -16.58 -12.23
C VAL A 62 -8.51 -15.97 -13.59
N GLY A 63 -9.46 -15.37 -14.30
CA GLY A 63 -9.20 -14.66 -15.55
C GLY A 63 -8.43 -13.34 -15.36
N THR A 64 -8.53 -12.65 -14.21
CA THR A 64 -7.65 -11.50 -13.90
C THR A 64 -6.20 -11.94 -13.78
N VAL A 65 -5.94 -13.08 -13.14
CA VAL A 65 -4.59 -13.69 -13.12
C VAL A 65 -4.15 -14.11 -14.52
N GLY A 66 -5.09 -14.59 -15.34
CA GLY A 66 -4.92 -14.77 -16.78
C GLY A 66 -4.46 -13.49 -17.50
N LEU A 67 -5.15 -12.37 -17.29
CA LEU A 67 -4.85 -11.06 -17.89
C LEU A 67 -3.49 -10.50 -17.44
N VAL A 68 -3.14 -10.62 -16.15
CA VAL A 68 -1.82 -10.23 -15.60
C VAL A 68 -0.68 -10.91 -16.35
N HIS A 69 -0.78 -12.23 -16.56
CA HIS A 69 0.24 -12.99 -17.27
C HIS A 69 0.13 -12.88 -18.80
N ALA A 70 -1.07 -12.62 -19.35
CA ALA A 70 -1.27 -12.41 -20.78
C ALA A 70 -0.65 -11.08 -21.25
N ALA A 71 -0.85 -9.98 -20.52
CA ALA A 71 -0.17 -8.71 -20.78
C ALA A 71 1.37 -8.91 -20.81
N MET A 72 1.91 -9.59 -19.80
CA MET A 72 3.34 -9.96 -19.73
C MET A 72 3.82 -10.83 -20.90
N ARG A 73 2.94 -11.68 -21.46
CA ARG A 73 3.24 -12.55 -22.60
C ARG A 73 3.20 -11.82 -23.95
N ILE A 74 2.34 -10.82 -24.07
CA ILE A 74 2.26 -9.92 -25.23
C ILE A 74 3.42 -8.90 -25.22
N GLY A 75 3.88 -8.50 -24.02
CA GLY A 75 4.75 -7.34 -23.84
C GLY A 75 3.98 -6.04 -23.61
N ALA A 76 2.68 -6.13 -23.28
CA ALA A 76 1.85 -5.01 -22.87
C ALA A 76 1.99 -4.72 -21.37
N THR A 77 1.85 -3.45 -21.01
CA THR A 77 1.86 -2.96 -19.62
C THR A 77 0.48 -3.19 -18.98
N PHE A 78 0.42 -3.93 -17.89
CA PHE A 78 -0.82 -4.18 -17.15
C PHE A 78 -1.20 -3.00 -16.24
N VAL A 79 -2.40 -2.41 -16.41
CA VAL A 79 -2.88 -1.29 -15.60
C VAL A 79 -4.17 -1.68 -14.88
N PRO A 80 -4.10 -2.15 -13.61
CA PRO A 80 -5.31 -2.53 -12.88
C PRO A 80 -6.09 -1.29 -12.47
N LEU A 81 -7.40 -1.36 -12.62
CA LEU A 81 -8.35 -0.31 -12.26
C LEU A 81 -9.29 -0.85 -11.16
N GLY A 82 -9.57 -0.02 -10.16
CA GLY A 82 -10.45 -0.39 -9.05
C GLY A 82 -11.92 -0.38 -9.45
N GLN A 83 -12.62 -1.52 -9.27
CA GLN A 83 -14.08 -1.63 -9.46
C GLN A 83 -14.89 -0.74 -8.50
N GLU A 84 -14.25 -0.29 -7.42
CA GLU A 84 -14.79 0.62 -6.41
C GLU A 84 -14.74 2.10 -6.80
N LEU A 85 -14.05 2.45 -7.89
CA LEU A 85 -13.85 3.84 -8.34
C LEU A 85 -15.10 4.38 -9.05
N THR A 86 -15.33 5.68 -8.93
CA THR A 86 -16.38 6.35 -9.73
C THR A 86 -15.95 6.49 -11.20
N GLU A 87 -16.92 6.63 -12.11
CA GLU A 87 -16.68 6.80 -13.55
C GLU A 87 -15.63 7.89 -13.84
N ARG A 88 -15.78 9.10 -13.27
CA ARG A 88 -14.78 10.18 -13.33
C ARG A 88 -13.37 9.75 -12.89
N GLU A 89 -13.26 8.98 -11.81
CA GLU A 89 -11.97 8.51 -11.29
C GLU A 89 -11.34 7.42 -12.17
N LEU A 90 -12.15 6.74 -12.98
CA LEU A 90 -11.70 5.86 -14.04
C LEU A 90 -11.29 6.67 -15.28
N THR A 91 -12.09 7.65 -15.72
CA THR A 91 -11.75 8.62 -16.80
C THR A 91 -10.36 9.22 -16.56
N GLU A 92 -10.14 9.78 -15.37
CA GLU A 92 -8.86 10.36 -14.94
C GLU A 92 -7.68 9.37 -14.91
N ARG A 93 -7.94 8.06 -14.86
CA ARG A 93 -6.91 7.01 -14.92
C ARG A 93 -6.67 6.53 -16.35
N VAL A 94 -7.71 6.44 -17.17
CA VAL A 94 -7.62 6.16 -18.61
C VAL A 94 -6.75 7.22 -19.29
N GLU A 95 -7.03 8.49 -19.03
CA GLU A 95 -6.27 9.63 -19.57
C GLU A 95 -4.83 9.68 -19.04
N ARG A 96 -4.63 9.57 -17.72
CA ARG A 96 -3.28 9.69 -17.13
C ARG A 96 -2.38 8.47 -17.37
N ALA A 97 -2.95 7.30 -17.58
CA ALA A 97 -2.17 6.13 -18.00
C ALA A 97 -1.95 6.09 -19.52
N ASP A 98 -2.65 6.90 -20.34
CA ASP A 98 -2.56 6.86 -21.82
C ASP A 98 -2.91 5.45 -22.33
N LEU A 99 -4.09 4.93 -21.93
CA LEU A 99 -4.51 3.54 -22.20
C LEU A 99 -4.93 3.31 -23.65
N ASP A 100 -4.54 2.16 -24.20
CA ASP A 100 -4.89 1.75 -25.57
C ASP A 100 -6.12 0.84 -25.63
N ALA A 101 -6.47 0.20 -24.51
CA ALA A 101 -7.67 -0.62 -24.37
C ALA A 101 -8.08 -0.77 -22.90
N VAL A 102 -9.37 -1.05 -22.66
CA VAL A 102 -9.89 -1.38 -21.32
C VAL A 102 -10.60 -2.73 -21.36
N VAL A 103 -10.12 -3.69 -20.57
CA VAL A 103 -10.78 -4.98 -20.35
C VAL A 103 -11.66 -4.89 -19.10
N CYS A 104 -12.91 -5.33 -19.21
CA CYS A 104 -13.89 -5.35 -18.13
C CYS A 104 -14.62 -6.70 -18.02
N ALA A 105 -15.44 -6.86 -16.98
CA ALA A 105 -16.41 -7.95 -16.80
C ALA A 105 -17.85 -7.41 -16.69
N GLU A 106 -18.87 -8.28 -16.76
CA GLU A 106 -20.31 -7.92 -16.67
C GLU A 106 -20.63 -6.85 -15.61
N PRO A 107 -20.25 -6.97 -14.31
CA PRO A 107 -20.60 -5.98 -13.28
C PRO A 107 -19.90 -4.62 -13.44
N THR A 108 -18.91 -4.54 -14.32
CA THR A 108 -18.02 -3.38 -14.54
C THR A 108 -18.14 -2.77 -15.93
N GLU A 109 -18.89 -3.40 -16.86
CA GLU A 109 -19.00 -2.98 -18.26
C GLU A 109 -19.43 -1.51 -18.41
N GLY A 110 -20.50 -1.12 -17.71
CA GLY A 110 -21.02 0.25 -17.77
C GLY A 110 -20.04 1.31 -17.27
N ALA A 111 -19.27 1.01 -16.22
CA ALA A 111 -18.28 1.93 -15.67
C ALA A 111 -17.04 2.04 -16.57
N ALA A 112 -16.60 0.95 -17.20
CA ALA A 112 -15.54 0.96 -18.20
C ALA A 112 -15.94 1.76 -19.44
N LEU A 113 -17.15 1.54 -19.96
CA LEU A 113 -17.68 2.25 -21.13
C LEU A 113 -17.89 3.74 -20.83
N GLY A 114 -18.52 4.07 -19.70
CA GLY A 114 -18.75 5.48 -19.31
C GLY A 114 -17.45 6.25 -19.11
N ALA A 115 -16.44 5.65 -18.48
CA ALA A 115 -15.13 6.25 -18.33
C ALA A 115 -14.45 6.53 -19.68
N VAL A 116 -14.52 5.61 -20.63
CA VAL A 116 -13.95 5.79 -21.97
C VAL A 116 -14.76 6.79 -22.80
N GLU A 117 -16.09 6.78 -22.74
CA GLU A 117 -16.95 7.77 -23.44
C GLU A 117 -16.74 9.21 -22.95
N GLU A 118 -16.24 9.42 -21.73
CA GLU A 118 -15.88 10.76 -21.20
C GLU A 118 -14.47 11.25 -21.60
N CYS A 119 -13.54 10.37 -21.99
CA CYS A 119 -12.14 10.73 -22.29
C CYS A 119 -11.97 11.54 -23.59
N GLU A 120 -11.03 12.50 -23.60
CA GLU A 120 -10.59 13.15 -24.85
C GLU A 120 -9.89 12.13 -25.78
N GLY A 121 -10.63 11.57 -26.74
CA GLY A 121 -10.14 10.56 -27.68
C GLY A 121 -10.70 9.14 -27.46
N GLY A 122 -11.64 8.95 -26.53
CA GLY A 122 -12.20 7.63 -26.18
C GLY A 122 -12.78 6.80 -27.35
N ASP A 123 -13.22 7.45 -28.45
CA ASP A 123 -13.60 6.79 -29.71
C ASP A 123 -12.51 5.85 -30.28
N GLU A 124 -11.24 6.03 -29.90
CA GLU A 124 -10.09 5.23 -30.36
C GLU A 124 -9.67 4.12 -29.36
N ILE A 125 -10.27 4.07 -28.16
CA ILE A 125 -9.93 3.10 -27.08
C ILE A 125 -10.96 1.97 -27.03
N PRO A 126 -10.69 0.76 -27.56
CA PRO A 126 -11.61 -0.37 -27.46
C PRO A 126 -11.88 -0.82 -26.01
N VAL A 127 -13.16 -0.97 -25.68
CA VAL A 127 -13.64 -1.63 -24.45
C VAL A 127 -13.97 -3.09 -24.75
N LEU A 128 -13.32 -4.01 -24.04
CA LEU A 128 -13.40 -5.44 -24.24
C LEU A 128 -13.99 -6.13 -23.00
N SER A 129 -15.09 -6.88 -23.14
CA SER A 129 -15.66 -7.66 -22.03
C SER A 129 -15.14 -9.10 -22.01
N VAL A 130 -14.77 -9.63 -20.85
CA VAL A 130 -14.47 -11.07 -20.66
C VAL A 130 -15.73 -11.94 -20.70
N ASP A 131 -16.91 -11.32 -20.59
CA ASP A 131 -18.23 -11.93 -20.64
C ASP A 131 -18.95 -11.60 -21.97
N ASP A 132 -20.15 -12.14 -22.20
CA ASP A 132 -20.99 -11.72 -23.35
C ASP A 132 -21.56 -10.30 -23.06
N PRO A 133 -21.19 -9.25 -23.84
CA PRO A 133 -21.46 -7.87 -23.47
C PRO A 133 -22.92 -7.44 -23.66
N ALA A 134 -23.34 -6.43 -22.89
CA ALA A 134 -24.68 -5.86 -22.96
C ALA A 134 -24.78 -4.66 -23.91
N ALA A 135 -23.72 -3.86 -24.05
CA ALA A 135 -23.65 -2.69 -24.91
C ALA A 135 -23.09 -3.01 -26.32
N GLU A 136 -23.67 -2.42 -27.38
CA GLU A 136 -23.21 -2.59 -28.77
C GLU A 136 -21.81 -1.99 -29.03
N ALA A 137 -21.32 -1.11 -28.15
CA ALA A 137 -19.98 -0.53 -28.20
C ALA A 137 -18.89 -1.41 -27.58
N VAL A 138 -19.27 -2.43 -26.77
CA VAL A 138 -18.32 -3.30 -26.05
C VAL A 138 -18.18 -4.61 -26.81
N THR A 139 -16.93 -5.09 -26.97
CA THR A 139 -16.64 -6.31 -27.73
C THR A 139 -16.25 -7.46 -26.81
N ALA A 140 -16.86 -8.63 -26.99
CA ALA A 140 -16.49 -9.82 -26.22
C ALA A 140 -15.06 -10.28 -26.58
N VAL A 141 -14.20 -10.54 -25.59
CA VAL A 141 -12.83 -11.01 -25.79
C VAL A 141 -12.84 -12.32 -26.61
N HIS A 142 -13.80 -13.21 -26.35
CA HIS A 142 -14.03 -14.47 -27.09
C HIS A 142 -14.77 -14.36 -28.42
N SER A 143 -15.10 -13.15 -28.90
CA SER A 143 -15.77 -12.97 -30.21
C SER A 143 -14.86 -13.22 -31.43
N VAL A 144 -13.55 -13.34 -31.21
CA VAL A 144 -12.53 -13.60 -32.24
C VAL A 144 -11.88 -14.98 -32.07
N ASP A 145 -11.50 -15.60 -33.19
CA ASP A 145 -10.61 -16.76 -33.19
C ASP A 145 -9.21 -16.33 -32.68
N PRO A 146 -8.57 -17.11 -31.78
CA PRO A 146 -7.25 -16.78 -31.24
C PRO A 146 -6.16 -16.71 -32.33
N GLY A 147 -5.38 -15.63 -32.33
CA GLY A 147 -4.23 -15.43 -33.20
C GLY A 147 -2.90 -15.67 -32.45
N PRO A 148 -1.99 -16.52 -32.94
CA PRO A 148 -0.85 -17.00 -32.16
C PRO A 148 0.14 -15.88 -31.83
N VAL A 149 0.36 -15.61 -30.53
CA VAL A 149 1.42 -14.68 -30.07
C VAL A 149 2.80 -15.29 -30.29
N GLU A 150 3.75 -14.50 -30.82
CA GLU A 150 5.19 -14.76 -30.75
C GLU A 150 5.79 -13.89 -29.63
N PRO A 151 6.02 -14.42 -28.41
CA PRO A 151 6.31 -13.57 -27.24
C PRO A 151 7.62 -12.77 -27.39
N PRO A 152 7.63 -11.45 -27.14
CA PRO A 152 8.79 -10.61 -27.35
C PRO A 152 9.90 -10.84 -26.31
N GLU A 153 11.13 -10.50 -26.67
CA GLU A 153 12.24 -10.41 -25.71
C GLU A 153 12.29 -9.04 -25.03
N TRP A 154 11.63 -8.90 -23.89
CA TRP A 154 11.59 -7.67 -23.08
C TRP A 154 12.83 -7.48 -22.17
N ALA A 155 13.23 -6.24 -21.91
CA ALA A 155 14.35 -5.86 -21.06
C ALA A 155 13.95 -5.67 -19.58
N THR A 156 14.92 -5.48 -18.69
CA THR A 156 14.65 -5.14 -17.28
C THR A 156 14.05 -3.76 -17.10
N THR A 157 14.14 -2.90 -18.11
CA THR A 157 13.66 -1.51 -18.12
C THR A 157 12.21 -1.35 -18.55
N ASP A 158 11.62 -2.40 -19.14
CA ASP A 158 10.33 -2.28 -19.81
C ASP A 158 9.22 -2.39 -18.75
N TYR A 159 8.13 -1.63 -18.95
CA TYR A 159 7.06 -1.54 -17.96
C TYR A 159 6.27 -2.86 -17.90
N LEU A 160 6.14 -3.41 -16.70
CA LEU A 160 5.32 -4.61 -16.46
C LEU A 160 3.91 -4.21 -16.02
N CYS A 161 3.81 -3.16 -15.21
CA CYS A 161 2.54 -2.58 -14.79
C CYS A 161 2.67 -1.09 -14.44
N ILE A 162 1.55 -0.37 -14.54
CA ILE A 162 1.39 0.98 -13.96
C ILE A 162 0.31 0.85 -12.88
N LEU A 163 0.57 1.37 -11.68
CA LEU A 163 -0.44 1.46 -10.61
C LEU A 163 -0.59 2.93 -10.20
N PHE A 164 -1.75 3.28 -9.65
CA PHE A 164 -2.01 4.65 -9.20
C PHE A 164 -1.81 4.81 -7.69
N THR A 165 -1.14 5.89 -7.28
CA THR A 165 -1.10 6.37 -5.89
C THR A 165 -1.77 7.72 -5.74
N SER A 166 -2.31 8.03 -4.56
CA SER A 166 -2.90 9.33 -4.28
C SER A 166 -1.80 10.39 -4.22
N GLY A 167 -1.78 11.32 -5.17
CA GLY A 167 -0.87 12.45 -5.18
C GLY A 167 -1.17 13.44 -4.05
N THR A 168 -0.17 14.23 -3.68
CA THR A 168 -0.29 15.31 -2.66
C THR A 168 -1.23 16.44 -3.08
N THR A 169 -1.58 16.53 -4.37
CA THR A 169 -2.61 17.45 -4.91
C THR A 169 -4.03 16.87 -4.88
N GLY A 170 -4.20 15.60 -4.50
CA GLY A 170 -5.43 14.82 -4.63
C GLY A 170 -5.54 14.03 -5.94
N ASP A 171 -4.77 14.40 -6.97
CA ASP A 171 -4.77 13.71 -8.27
C ASP A 171 -4.14 12.31 -8.18
N PRO A 172 -4.69 11.28 -8.86
CA PRO A 172 -4.06 9.97 -8.95
C PRO A 172 -2.79 10.01 -9.81
N LYS A 173 -1.63 9.73 -9.22
CA LYS A 173 -0.33 9.68 -9.90
C LYS A 173 -0.06 8.28 -10.50
N PRO A 174 0.21 8.17 -11.81
CA PRO A 174 0.63 6.90 -12.43
C PRO A 174 2.08 6.56 -12.09
N VAL A 175 2.27 5.42 -11.41
CA VAL A 175 3.56 4.84 -11.01
C VAL A 175 3.89 3.66 -11.94
N PRO A 176 4.71 3.84 -12.99
CA PRO A 176 5.24 2.73 -13.76
C PRO A 176 6.20 1.90 -12.90
N LEU A 177 6.07 0.57 -12.97
CA LEU A 177 7.01 -0.39 -12.43
C LEU A 177 7.58 -1.23 -13.57
N THR A 178 8.91 -1.19 -13.70
CA THR A 178 9.62 -2.02 -14.67
C THR A 178 9.58 -3.49 -14.25
N ALA A 179 9.70 -4.39 -15.21
CA ALA A 179 9.83 -5.81 -14.90
C ALA A 179 11.09 -6.12 -14.06
N GLY A 180 12.13 -5.28 -14.16
CA GLY A 180 13.29 -5.28 -13.26
C GLY A 180 12.94 -4.94 -11.81
N ASN A 181 12.09 -3.92 -11.58
CA ASN A 181 11.64 -3.55 -10.23
C ASN A 181 10.87 -4.70 -9.55
N VAL A 182 9.91 -5.28 -10.26
CA VAL A 182 9.09 -6.38 -9.74
C VAL A 182 9.92 -7.65 -9.52
N TYR A 183 10.87 -7.96 -10.43
CA TYR A 183 11.82 -9.06 -10.24
C TYR A 183 12.72 -8.86 -9.00
N SER A 184 13.33 -7.69 -8.85
CA SER A 184 14.18 -7.38 -7.69
C SER A 184 13.40 -7.39 -6.37
N SER A 185 12.15 -6.89 -6.37
CA SER A 185 11.25 -6.98 -5.23
C SER A 185 10.93 -8.43 -4.86
N ALA A 186 10.66 -9.29 -5.85
CA ALA A 186 10.45 -10.72 -5.62
C ALA A 186 11.71 -11.40 -5.04
N VAL A 187 12.89 -11.18 -5.61
CA VAL A 187 14.15 -11.74 -5.11
C VAL A 187 14.44 -11.29 -3.68
N ALA A 188 14.32 -9.99 -3.39
CA ALA A 188 14.58 -9.43 -2.06
C ALA A 188 13.56 -9.90 -1.02
N SER A 189 12.29 -10.03 -1.40
CA SER A 189 11.21 -10.58 -0.56
C SER A 189 11.44 -12.07 -0.25
N ALA A 190 11.77 -12.89 -1.26
CA ALA A 190 12.08 -14.31 -1.08
C ALA A 190 13.25 -14.54 -0.11
N PHE A 191 14.35 -13.78 -0.24
CA PHE A 191 15.47 -13.81 0.70
C PHE A 191 15.09 -13.34 2.12
N ARG A 192 14.19 -12.37 2.25
CA ARG A 192 13.81 -11.80 3.55
C ARG A 192 12.84 -12.68 4.34
N LEU A 193 11.91 -13.33 3.65
CA LEU A 193 10.87 -14.19 4.23
C LEU A 193 11.29 -15.66 4.29
N GLY A 194 12.32 -16.05 3.54
CA GLY A 194 12.74 -17.44 3.37
C GLY A 194 11.65 -18.24 2.67
N VAL A 195 11.31 -17.86 1.44
CA VAL A 195 10.32 -18.57 0.62
C VAL A 195 10.83 -19.97 0.24
N ASP A 196 9.94 -20.95 0.33
CA ASP A 196 10.13 -22.33 -0.13
C ASP A 196 9.14 -22.64 -1.27
N HIS A 197 9.44 -23.61 -2.14
CA HIS A 197 8.54 -24.02 -3.22
C HIS A 197 7.22 -24.63 -2.74
N GLU A 198 7.17 -25.20 -1.54
CA GLU A 198 5.93 -25.73 -0.94
C GLU A 198 5.01 -24.63 -0.36
N ASP A 199 5.44 -23.36 -0.35
CA ASP A 199 4.61 -22.26 0.16
C ASP A 199 3.33 -22.06 -0.66
N ARG A 200 2.27 -21.62 0.02
CA ARG A 200 0.98 -21.23 -0.56
C ARG A 200 0.61 -19.84 -0.09
N TRP A 201 0.42 -18.91 -1.03
CA TRP A 201 0.16 -17.50 -0.72
C TRP A 201 -1.30 -17.11 -0.94
N LEU A 202 -2.01 -16.73 0.13
CA LEU A 202 -3.39 -16.26 0.06
C LEU A 202 -3.45 -14.78 -0.34
N VAL A 203 -4.21 -14.50 -1.40
CA VAL A 203 -4.54 -13.15 -1.85
C VAL A 203 -5.97 -12.82 -1.42
N SER A 204 -6.05 -11.97 -0.39
CA SER A 204 -7.28 -11.34 0.10
C SER A 204 -7.32 -9.82 -0.14
N LEU A 205 -6.22 -9.24 -0.65
CA LEU A 205 -6.08 -7.82 -0.98
C LEU A 205 -6.42 -7.56 -2.46
N SER A 206 -6.98 -6.38 -2.76
CA SER A 206 -7.28 -5.98 -4.14
C SER A 206 -6.05 -6.00 -5.05
N LEU A 207 -6.23 -6.51 -6.27
CA LEU A 207 -5.22 -6.53 -7.32
C LEU A 207 -4.92 -5.13 -7.91
N HIS A 208 -5.74 -4.12 -7.57
CA HIS A 208 -5.49 -2.69 -7.83
C HIS A 208 -4.33 -2.12 -6.97
N HIS A 209 -3.79 -2.88 -6.02
CA HIS A 209 -2.67 -2.46 -5.18
C HIS A 209 -1.53 -3.49 -5.19
N MET A 210 -0.28 -3.02 -5.08
CA MET A 210 0.90 -3.89 -5.08
C MET A 210 0.87 -5.00 -4.00
N GLY A 211 0.17 -4.80 -2.88
CA GLY A 211 0.01 -5.81 -1.83
C GLY A 211 -0.76 -7.06 -2.28
N GLY A 212 -1.73 -6.91 -3.19
CA GLY A 212 -2.48 -8.02 -3.82
C GLY A 212 -1.88 -8.48 -5.14
N LEU A 213 -1.37 -7.55 -5.96
CA LEU A 213 -0.80 -7.86 -7.28
C LEU A 213 0.58 -8.55 -7.21
N ALA A 214 1.46 -8.15 -6.29
CA ALA A 214 2.81 -8.72 -6.21
C ALA A 214 2.82 -10.25 -5.97
N PRO A 215 1.98 -10.84 -5.10
CA PRO A 215 1.80 -12.30 -4.99
C PRO A 215 1.57 -13.04 -6.32
N VAL A 216 0.83 -12.45 -7.27
CA VAL A 216 0.53 -13.08 -8.57
C VAL A 216 1.83 -13.27 -9.37
N TYR A 217 2.59 -12.19 -9.56
CA TYR A 217 3.91 -12.22 -10.22
C TYR A 217 4.93 -13.10 -9.46
N ARG A 218 4.96 -12.95 -8.14
CA ARG A 218 5.89 -13.67 -7.25
C ARG A 218 5.67 -15.18 -7.30
N SER A 219 4.43 -15.64 -7.34
CA SER A 219 4.11 -17.08 -7.34
C SER A 219 4.68 -17.80 -8.56
N ALA A 220 4.54 -17.23 -9.76
CA ALA A 220 5.16 -17.77 -10.98
C ALA A 220 6.71 -17.77 -10.92
N LEU A 221 7.31 -16.72 -10.35
CA LEU A 221 8.77 -16.64 -10.15
C LEU A 221 9.26 -17.72 -9.18
N TYR A 222 8.62 -17.88 -8.02
CA TYR A 222 9.05 -18.81 -6.97
C TYR A 222 8.75 -20.27 -7.31
N GLY A 223 7.58 -20.54 -7.90
CA GLY A 223 7.03 -21.89 -8.08
C GLY A 223 6.04 -22.31 -7.00
N THR A 224 5.43 -21.33 -6.33
CA THR A 224 4.52 -21.49 -5.18
C THR A 224 3.07 -21.35 -5.63
N THR A 225 2.13 -21.98 -4.90
CA THR A 225 0.71 -21.87 -5.22
C THR A 225 0.13 -20.52 -4.79
N LEU A 226 -0.60 -19.85 -5.68
CA LEU A 226 -1.47 -18.73 -5.36
C LEU A 226 -2.84 -19.25 -4.88
N VAL A 227 -3.33 -18.83 -3.73
CA VAL A 227 -4.72 -19.06 -3.30
C VAL A 227 -5.47 -17.74 -3.45
N LEU A 228 -6.51 -17.70 -4.28
CA LEU A 228 -7.19 -16.47 -4.68
C LEU A 228 -8.59 -16.38 -4.07
N GLN A 229 -8.85 -15.33 -3.29
CA GLN A 229 -10.20 -14.90 -2.92
C GLN A 229 -10.65 -13.75 -3.84
N GLU A 230 -11.96 -13.64 -4.08
CA GLU A 230 -12.54 -12.44 -4.73
C GLU A 230 -12.44 -11.19 -3.85
N GLY A 231 -12.39 -11.38 -2.53
CA GLY A 231 -12.25 -10.31 -1.54
C GLY A 231 -12.07 -10.82 -0.11
N PHE A 232 -11.60 -9.94 0.76
CA PHE A 232 -11.37 -10.25 2.17
C PHE A 232 -12.67 -10.50 2.96
N SER A 233 -12.65 -11.54 3.82
CA SER A 233 -13.72 -11.87 4.76
C SER A 233 -13.10 -12.29 6.09
N PRO A 234 -13.27 -11.56 7.22
CA PRO A 234 -12.58 -11.87 8.48
C PRO A 234 -12.76 -13.30 9.00
N GLY A 235 -13.90 -13.93 8.70
CA GLY A 235 -14.13 -15.34 8.97
C GLY A 235 -13.56 -16.23 7.87
N GLY A 236 -13.96 -15.98 6.62
CA GLY A 236 -13.59 -16.82 5.46
C GLY A 236 -12.08 -16.86 5.21
N THR A 237 -11.42 -15.71 5.12
CA THR A 237 -9.95 -15.61 4.97
C THR A 237 -9.19 -16.30 6.11
N ALA A 238 -9.77 -16.41 7.32
CA ALA A 238 -9.16 -17.15 8.43
C ALA A 238 -9.42 -18.67 8.35
N ASP A 239 -10.59 -19.10 7.85
CA ASP A 239 -10.92 -20.50 7.58
C ASP A 239 -10.15 -21.05 6.36
N ASP A 240 -9.93 -20.22 5.33
CA ASP A 240 -9.21 -20.55 4.10
C ASP A 240 -7.72 -20.81 4.36
N ILE A 241 -7.15 -20.21 5.41
CA ILE A 241 -5.76 -20.49 5.83
C ILE A 241 -5.58 -21.96 6.27
N ASP A 242 -6.58 -22.51 6.96
CA ASP A 242 -6.62 -23.92 7.37
C ASP A 242 -7.02 -24.82 6.20
N THR A 243 -8.07 -24.42 5.46
CA THR A 243 -8.67 -25.20 4.36
C THR A 243 -7.72 -25.45 3.20
N TYR A 244 -6.82 -24.50 2.90
CA TYR A 244 -5.90 -24.56 1.76
C TYR A 244 -4.42 -24.64 2.14
N ASP A 245 -4.09 -25.07 3.37
CA ASP A 245 -2.72 -25.11 3.95
C ASP A 245 -1.89 -23.84 3.69
N VAL A 246 -2.46 -22.65 3.88
CA VAL A 246 -1.81 -21.38 3.52
C VAL A 246 -0.61 -21.11 4.42
N THR A 247 0.55 -20.85 3.81
CA THR A 247 1.78 -20.53 4.54
C THR A 247 2.09 -19.03 4.53
N GLY A 248 1.62 -18.27 3.54
CA GLY A 248 1.86 -16.83 3.40
C GLY A 248 0.58 -16.03 3.15
N ILE A 249 0.47 -14.84 3.77
CA ILE A 249 -0.61 -13.89 3.49
C ILE A 249 -0.11 -12.44 3.58
N SER A 250 -0.63 -11.57 2.70
CA SER A 250 -0.48 -10.12 2.79
C SER A 250 -1.67 -9.52 3.54
N LEU A 251 -1.45 -8.75 4.60
CA LEU A 251 -2.52 -8.12 5.39
C LEU A 251 -2.22 -6.66 5.73
N VAL A 252 -3.28 -5.90 6.00
CA VAL A 252 -3.21 -4.64 6.77
C VAL A 252 -3.59 -4.90 8.24
N PRO A 253 -3.12 -4.09 9.22
CA PRO A 253 -3.39 -4.28 10.65
C PRO A 253 -4.87 -4.51 11.01
N THR A 254 -5.79 -3.75 10.40
CA THR A 254 -7.24 -3.85 10.64
C THR A 254 -7.81 -5.20 10.19
N MET A 255 -7.36 -5.76 9.06
CA MET A 255 -7.78 -7.09 8.59
C MET A 255 -7.33 -8.18 9.57
N LEU A 256 -6.06 -8.14 9.99
CA LEU A 256 -5.51 -9.11 10.95
C LEU A 256 -6.26 -9.04 12.30
N GLN A 257 -6.54 -7.83 12.80
CA GLN A 257 -7.35 -7.64 14.01
C GLN A 257 -8.75 -8.28 13.85
N GLN A 258 -9.47 -7.98 12.77
CA GLN A 258 -10.81 -8.52 12.52
C GLN A 258 -10.81 -10.06 12.41
N MET A 259 -9.79 -10.67 11.79
CA MET A 259 -9.64 -12.13 11.74
C MET A 259 -9.49 -12.72 13.15
N LEU A 260 -8.66 -12.11 13.99
CA LEU A 260 -8.43 -12.55 15.37
C LEU A 260 -9.63 -12.29 16.28
N ASP A 261 -10.44 -11.28 16.01
CA ASP A 261 -11.71 -11.06 16.72
C ASP A 261 -12.81 -12.05 16.26
N ARG A 262 -12.67 -12.64 15.07
CA ARG A 262 -13.60 -13.67 14.54
C ARG A 262 -13.21 -15.12 14.85
N ARG A 263 -11.92 -15.41 15.03
CA ARG A 263 -11.38 -16.78 15.24
C ARG A 263 -10.47 -16.95 16.46
N GLY A 264 -10.03 -15.87 17.11
CA GLY A 264 -9.11 -15.90 18.26
C GLY A 264 -7.64 -16.11 17.85
N THR A 265 -7.38 -17.09 16.99
CA THR A 265 -6.07 -17.41 16.39
C THR A 265 -6.23 -17.73 14.90
N LEU A 266 -5.11 -17.88 14.19
CA LEU A 266 -5.02 -18.46 12.85
C LEU A 266 -4.45 -19.89 12.93
N SER A 267 -4.42 -20.63 11.81
CA SER A 267 -3.89 -22.01 11.78
C SER A 267 -2.35 -22.06 11.84
N ASP A 268 -1.83 -23.16 12.39
CA ASP A 268 -0.39 -23.45 12.53
C ASP A 268 0.32 -23.69 11.17
N THR A 269 -0.43 -23.78 10.07
CA THR A 269 0.11 -23.77 8.69
C THR A 269 0.73 -22.43 8.33
N LEU A 270 0.24 -21.33 8.90
CA LEU A 270 0.66 -19.99 8.55
C LEU A 270 2.08 -19.70 9.05
N ARG A 271 2.98 -19.42 8.11
CA ARG A 271 4.42 -19.22 8.30
C ARG A 271 4.80 -17.74 8.22
N VAL A 272 4.05 -16.94 7.47
CA VAL A 272 4.26 -15.50 7.26
C VAL A 272 2.92 -14.77 7.17
N ALA A 273 2.62 -13.91 8.15
CA ALA A 273 1.67 -12.81 7.99
C ALA A 273 2.44 -11.53 7.69
N LEU A 274 2.55 -11.16 6.41
CA LEU A 274 3.24 -9.94 5.96
C LEU A 274 2.31 -8.74 6.20
N LEU A 275 2.64 -7.91 7.18
CA LEU A 275 1.74 -6.87 7.71
C LEU A 275 2.25 -5.48 7.35
N GLY A 276 1.54 -4.77 6.48
CA GLY A 276 1.96 -3.47 5.96
C GLY A 276 0.80 -2.56 5.57
N GLY A 277 1.08 -1.50 4.81
CA GLY A 277 0.08 -0.53 4.33
C GLY A 277 -0.45 0.46 5.40
N ALA A 278 -0.30 0.15 6.68
CA ALA A 278 -0.52 1.05 7.81
C ALA A 278 0.39 0.68 8.99
N PRO A 279 0.67 1.61 9.93
CA PRO A 279 1.29 1.29 11.20
C PRO A 279 0.49 0.23 11.97
N ALA A 280 1.16 -0.81 12.48
CA ALA A 280 0.53 -1.85 13.28
C ALA A 280 0.55 -1.46 14.77
N PRO A 281 -0.59 -1.49 15.49
CA PRO A 281 -0.61 -1.26 16.93
C PRO A 281 0.21 -2.31 17.68
N ASP A 282 0.93 -1.89 18.73
CA ASP A 282 1.81 -2.78 19.48
C ASP A 282 1.03 -3.89 20.21
N GLU A 283 -0.20 -3.60 20.66
CA GLU A 283 -1.11 -4.58 21.26
C GLU A 283 -1.49 -5.68 20.27
N LEU A 284 -1.59 -5.36 18.96
CA LEU A 284 -1.83 -6.35 17.91
C LEU A 284 -0.60 -7.23 17.70
N ILE A 285 0.60 -6.65 17.71
CA ILE A 285 1.87 -7.40 17.60
C ILE A 285 2.09 -8.30 18.82
N GLU A 286 1.81 -7.82 20.03
CA GLU A 286 1.89 -8.62 21.26
C GLU A 286 0.83 -9.73 21.30
N ARG A 287 -0.44 -9.42 20.96
CA ARG A 287 -1.51 -10.43 20.81
C ARG A 287 -1.12 -11.52 19.82
N CYS A 288 -0.62 -11.16 18.65
CA CYS A 288 -0.18 -12.13 17.64
C CYS A 288 0.96 -13.01 18.17
N ARG A 289 1.94 -12.40 18.87
CA ARG A 289 3.06 -13.12 19.48
C ARG A 289 2.62 -14.10 20.58
N ASP A 290 1.62 -13.76 21.38
CA ASP A 290 1.08 -14.66 22.41
C ASP A 290 0.28 -15.83 21.80
N TYR A 291 -0.42 -15.61 20.68
CA TYR A 291 -0.99 -16.69 19.85
C TYR A 291 0.03 -17.35 18.89
N SER A 292 1.33 -17.01 19.00
CA SER A 292 2.43 -17.53 18.16
C SER A 292 2.32 -17.26 16.65
N ILE A 293 1.43 -16.35 16.23
CA ILE A 293 1.21 -15.97 14.83
C ILE A 293 2.46 -15.25 14.29
N PRO A 294 3.04 -15.68 13.16
CA PRO A 294 4.29 -15.14 12.65
C PRO A 294 4.07 -13.85 11.86
N VAL A 295 3.87 -12.74 12.56
CA VAL A 295 3.72 -11.40 11.95
C VAL A 295 5.08 -10.81 11.57
N TYR A 296 5.18 -10.37 10.31
CA TYR A 296 6.30 -9.64 9.73
C TYR A 296 5.86 -8.21 9.39
N PRO A 297 5.97 -7.24 10.31
CA PRO A 297 5.73 -5.83 9.98
C PRO A 297 6.63 -5.38 8.83
N THR A 298 6.07 -4.69 7.85
CA THR A 298 6.81 -4.25 6.65
C THR A 298 6.45 -2.81 6.28
N TYR A 299 7.48 -2.04 5.94
CA TYR A 299 7.34 -0.75 5.27
C TYR A 299 7.64 -0.91 3.79
N GLY A 300 6.93 -0.13 2.97
CA GLY A 300 6.93 -0.25 1.53
C GLY A 300 5.76 0.50 0.91
N MET A 301 5.92 0.89 -0.35
CA MET A 301 4.98 1.68 -1.13
C MET A 301 4.93 1.16 -2.58
N THR A 302 3.99 1.65 -3.39
CA THR A 302 3.84 1.26 -4.81
C THR A 302 5.12 1.53 -5.57
N GLU A 303 5.72 2.70 -5.35
CA GLU A 303 6.94 3.23 -5.95
C GLU A 303 8.19 2.40 -5.62
N SER A 304 8.10 1.48 -4.64
CA SER A 304 9.15 0.52 -4.26
C SER A 304 8.83 -0.93 -4.66
N ALA A 305 7.84 -1.12 -5.54
CA ALA A 305 7.34 -2.43 -5.94
C ALA A 305 6.97 -3.38 -4.77
N SER A 306 6.39 -2.82 -3.69
CA SER A 306 5.83 -3.46 -2.48
C SER A 306 6.63 -3.36 -1.17
N GLN A 307 7.96 -3.46 -1.13
CA GLN A 307 8.71 -3.60 0.14
C GLN A 307 10.02 -2.80 0.13
N ILE A 308 10.32 -2.15 1.26
CA ILE A 308 11.55 -1.38 1.51
C ILE A 308 12.27 -1.97 2.72
N THR A 309 11.58 -2.08 3.86
CA THR A 309 12.07 -2.76 5.07
C THR A 309 11.04 -3.78 5.54
N THR A 310 11.51 -4.85 6.20
CA THR A 310 10.62 -5.84 6.83
C THR A 310 11.25 -6.34 8.12
N ALA A 311 10.48 -6.43 9.20
CA ALA A 311 10.83 -7.04 10.47
C ALA A 311 10.48 -8.53 10.46
N THR A 312 11.08 -9.31 11.37
CA THR A 312 10.67 -10.70 11.64
C THR A 312 10.02 -10.78 13.02
N PRO A 313 9.20 -11.81 13.32
CA PRO A 313 8.62 -12.03 14.65
C PRO A 313 9.65 -12.12 15.80
N ARG A 314 10.93 -12.36 15.47
CA ARG A 314 12.03 -12.40 16.44
C ARG A 314 12.67 -11.04 16.70
N GLN A 315 12.51 -10.07 15.79
CA GLN A 315 13.14 -8.76 15.85
C GLN A 315 12.24 -7.71 16.51
N THR A 316 10.91 -7.80 16.30
CA THR A 316 9.89 -7.01 17.00
C THR A 316 9.91 -7.24 18.52
N LYS A 317 10.37 -8.42 18.97
CA LYS A 317 10.53 -8.75 20.39
C LYS A 317 11.56 -7.83 21.07
N GLY A 318 11.06 -6.79 21.75
CA GLY A 318 11.87 -5.75 22.39
C GLY A 318 12.22 -4.57 21.48
N ARG A 319 11.66 -4.51 20.27
CA ARG A 319 11.64 -3.36 19.35
C ARG A 319 10.24 -3.29 18.76
N LEU A 320 9.30 -2.88 19.60
CA LEU A 320 7.93 -2.58 19.20
C LEU A 320 7.92 -1.34 18.28
N GLY A 321 6.88 -1.14 17.48
CA GLY A 321 6.84 -0.14 16.39
C GLY A 321 7.83 -0.34 15.21
N THR A 322 8.82 -1.25 15.26
CA THR A 322 9.80 -1.37 14.15
C THR A 322 9.23 -2.04 12.90
N VAL A 323 9.50 -1.44 11.74
CA VAL A 323 9.28 -2.04 10.42
C VAL A 323 10.48 -2.86 9.93
N GLY A 324 11.55 -2.94 10.72
CA GLY A 324 12.68 -3.85 10.50
C GLY A 324 13.89 -3.20 9.85
N ARG A 325 14.61 -3.95 9.01
CA ARG A 325 15.80 -3.47 8.28
C ARG A 325 15.54 -3.49 6.78
N PRO A 326 16.30 -2.71 5.98
CA PRO A 326 16.23 -2.77 4.51
C PRO A 326 16.34 -4.18 3.96
N ILE A 327 15.58 -4.45 2.90
CA ILE A 327 15.62 -5.73 2.18
C ILE A 327 16.86 -5.79 1.26
N PHE A 328 17.16 -6.98 0.72
CA PHE A 328 18.40 -7.18 -0.04
C PHE A 328 18.46 -6.30 -1.30
N GLY A 329 19.46 -5.42 -1.36
CA GLY A 329 19.70 -4.52 -2.49
C GLY A 329 18.96 -3.18 -2.42
N THR A 330 18.22 -2.90 -1.35
CA THR A 330 17.59 -1.59 -1.10
C THR A 330 18.42 -0.82 -0.09
N ASP A 331 18.83 0.41 -0.44
CA ASP A 331 19.50 1.34 0.46
C ASP A 331 18.49 2.35 0.99
N VAL A 332 18.56 2.65 2.29
CA VAL A 332 17.62 3.55 2.99
C VAL A 332 18.42 4.54 3.81
N THR A 333 18.19 5.83 3.56
CA THR A 333 18.83 6.96 4.23
C THR A 333 17.75 7.76 4.97
N VAL A 334 18.05 8.28 6.15
CA VAL A 334 17.21 9.29 6.82
C VAL A 334 17.92 10.64 6.68
N VAL A 335 17.22 11.69 6.22
CA VAL A 335 17.82 13.00 5.92
C VAL A 335 17.13 14.18 6.61
N ASP A 336 17.90 15.23 6.85
CA ASP A 336 17.40 16.52 7.36
C ASP A 336 16.69 17.35 6.27
N GLU A 337 16.20 18.53 6.66
CA GLU A 337 15.55 19.51 5.76
C GLU A 337 16.45 20.03 4.62
N ASN A 338 17.76 19.75 4.67
CA ASN A 338 18.75 20.12 3.66
C ASN A 338 19.14 18.92 2.76
N GLY A 339 18.55 17.72 2.97
CA GLY A 339 18.90 16.48 2.27
C GLY A 339 20.19 15.81 2.79
N THR A 340 20.69 16.23 3.94
CA THR A 340 21.89 15.69 4.60
C THR A 340 21.54 14.48 5.45
N PRO A 341 22.25 13.34 5.36
CA PRO A 341 22.00 12.19 6.23
C PRO A 341 22.19 12.52 7.72
N VAL A 342 21.27 12.06 8.56
CA VAL A 342 21.31 12.23 10.03
C VAL A 342 21.90 11.01 10.73
N GLU A 343 22.31 11.15 12.00
CA GLU A 343 22.87 10.05 12.80
C GLU A 343 21.75 9.14 13.37
N PRO A 344 22.06 7.88 13.77
CA PRO A 344 21.09 7.02 14.43
C PRO A 344 20.46 7.67 15.68
N GLY A 345 19.15 7.50 15.83
CA GLY A 345 18.32 8.15 16.85
C GLY A 345 17.80 9.53 16.47
N GLU A 346 18.33 10.17 15.41
CA GLU A 346 17.81 11.42 14.86
C GLU A 346 16.67 11.14 13.86
N THR A 347 15.68 12.04 13.81
CA THR A 347 14.49 11.91 12.97
C THR A 347 14.61 12.79 11.73
N GLY A 348 14.21 12.26 10.57
CA GLY A 348 14.22 12.97 9.29
C GLY A 348 13.33 12.29 8.24
N GLU A 349 13.39 12.76 6.99
CA GLU A 349 12.69 12.10 5.89
C GLU A 349 13.41 10.80 5.49
N ILE A 350 12.63 9.75 5.23
CA ILE A 350 13.10 8.49 4.69
C ILE A 350 13.28 8.64 3.16
N VAL A 351 14.52 8.49 2.70
CA VAL A 351 14.89 8.50 1.28
C VAL A 351 15.44 7.13 0.88
N VAL A 352 15.03 6.59 -0.26
CA VAL A 352 15.25 5.17 -0.61
C VAL A 352 15.76 5.03 -2.04
N ASP A 353 16.86 4.29 -2.21
CA ASP A 353 17.39 3.89 -3.51
C ASP A 353 17.47 2.36 -3.66
N GLY A 354 17.63 1.92 -4.91
CA GLY A 354 17.84 0.51 -5.24
C GLY A 354 16.99 0.03 -6.42
N PRO A 355 17.18 -1.23 -6.86
CA PRO A 355 16.57 -1.75 -8.07
C PRO A 355 15.07 -2.01 -7.93
N THR A 356 14.49 -1.89 -6.72
CA THR A 356 13.05 -1.98 -6.47
C THR A 356 12.30 -0.68 -6.77
N ILE A 357 13.01 0.45 -6.89
CA ILE A 357 12.41 1.78 -6.98
C ILE A 357 12.02 2.13 -8.44
N THR A 358 10.83 2.72 -8.60
CA THR A 358 10.29 3.20 -9.87
C THR A 358 11.25 4.15 -10.61
N PRO A 359 11.28 4.13 -11.96
CA PRO A 359 12.03 5.10 -12.74
C PRO A 359 11.48 6.55 -12.64
N GLY A 360 10.30 6.76 -12.06
CA GLY A 360 9.64 8.06 -11.89
C GLY A 360 8.15 7.97 -12.18
N TYR A 361 7.38 9.02 -11.87
CA TYR A 361 5.95 9.06 -12.21
C TYR A 361 5.76 9.42 -13.69
N ILE A 362 4.72 8.90 -14.34
CA ILE A 362 4.38 9.33 -15.71
C ILE A 362 3.79 10.75 -15.66
N ASP A 363 4.32 11.66 -16.48
CA ASP A 363 3.86 13.05 -16.59
C ASP A 363 3.32 13.34 -18.00
N GLY A 364 2.00 13.50 -18.09
CA GLY A 364 1.27 13.78 -19.33
C GLY A 364 0.98 12.58 -20.25
N ALA A 365 -0.04 12.74 -21.10
CA ALA A 365 -0.34 11.81 -22.18
C ALA A 365 0.78 11.77 -23.23
N GLY A 366 0.96 10.62 -23.90
CA GLY A 366 2.08 10.40 -24.81
C GLY A 366 3.47 10.30 -24.16
N ALA A 367 3.57 10.19 -22.83
CA ALA A 367 4.83 9.95 -22.13
C ALA A 367 5.50 8.68 -22.67
N GLN A 368 6.76 8.79 -23.12
CA GLN A 368 7.32 7.86 -24.09
C GLN A 368 7.31 6.40 -23.61
N ARG A 369 6.63 5.56 -24.40
CA ARG A 369 6.49 4.11 -24.23
C ARG A 369 7.85 3.40 -24.39
N GLY A 370 7.89 2.11 -24.04
CA GLY A 370 9.14 1.38 -23.94
C GLY A 370 9.95 1.38 -25.24
N SER A 371 11.27 1.28 -25.09
CA SER A 371 12.16 0.76 -26.12
C SER A 371 12.02 1.35 -27.56
N ASP A 372 12.33 2.65 -27.76
CA ASP A 372 12.77 3.17 -29.09
C ASP A 372 14.18 2.65 -29.44
N ASN A 373 14.29 1.33 -29.52
CA ASN A 373 15.54 0.59 -29.67
C ASN A 373 15.87 0.43 -31.15
N THR A 374 16.10 1.56 -31.81
CA THR A 374 16.58 1.65 -33.19
C THR A 374 17.98 1.04 -33.30
N ARG A 375 18.03 -0.30 -33.44
CA ARG A 375 19.23 -1.18 -33.46
C ARG A 375 20.32 -0.73 -34.45
N THR A 376 21.08 0.28 -34.08
CA THR A 376 22.13 0.92 -34.88
C THR A 376 23.40 0.97 -34.03
N GLY A 377 24.16 -0.13 -34.04
CA GLY A 377 25.19 -0.38 -33.02
C GLY A 377 26.49 0.42 -33.19
N GLY A 378 27.24 0.55 -32.08
CA GLY A 378 28.66 0.93 -32.11
C GLY A 378 29.03 2.18 -31.30
N GLY A 379 28.87 2.13 -29.97
CA GLY A 379 29.40 3.16 -29.06
C GLY A 379 29.73 2.55 -27.69
N LYS A 380 30.86 2.97 -27.10
CA LYS A 380 31.22 2.69 -25.70
C LYS A 380 31.31 4.01 -24.93
N ASN A 381 31.04 3.93 -23.63
CA ASN A 381 31.19 4.96 -22.60
C ASN A 381 30.10 6.06 -22.65
N GLY A 382 29.38 6.23 -21.55
CA GLY A 382 28.33 7.24 -21.39
C GLY A 382 27.17 6.74 -20.53
N ALA A 383 27.33 6.79 -19.20
CA ALA A 383 26.22 6.59 -18.28
C ALA A 383 25.47 7.92 -18.11
N ASP A 384 24.73 8.32 -19.14
CA ASP A 384 23.79 9.47 -19.19
C ASP A 384 22.91 9.35 -20.46
N GLY A 385 22.42 8.14 -20.74
CA GLY A 385 21.64 7.80 -21.94
C GLY A 385 20.21 7.33 -21.63
N SER A 386 19.69 7.62 -20.43
CA SER A 386 18.37 7.14 -20.00
C SER A 386 17.23 8.03 -20.47
N ASN A 387 16.11 7.38 -20.79
CA ASN A 387 14.95 7.93 -21.48
C ASN A 387 14.02 8.77 -20.57
N THR A 388 14.58 9.65 -19.72
CA THR A 388 13.87 10.27 -18.59
C THR A 388 13.00 11.50 -18.94
N ALA A 389 12.93 11.91 -20.20
CA ALA A 389 12.34 13.19 -20.61
C ALA A 389 10.80 13.30 -20.44
N ALA A 390 10.12 12.21 -20.07
CA ALA A 390 8.68 12.15 -19.83
C ALA A 390 8.31 11.45 -18.51
N LEU A 391 9.25 11.43 -17.55
CA LEU A 391 9.01 10.95 -16.19
C LEU A 391 9.28 12.07 -15.18
N ASP A 392 8.29 12.38 -14.35
CA ASP A 392 8.50 13.24 -13.18
C ASP A 392 9.41 12.50 -12.18
N ARG A 393 10.58 13.11 -11.96
CA ARG A 393 11.55 12.70 -10.94
C ARG A 393 11.82 13.82 -9.93
N SER A 394 10.90 14.77 -9.76
CA SER A 394 11.00 15.86 -8.77
C SER A 394 11.19 15.35 -7.34
N SER A 395 10.60 14.19 -7.02
CA SER A 395 10.78 13.49 -5.74
C SER A 395 12.10 12.70 -5.62
N PHE A 396 13.08 12.85 -6.51
CA PHE A 396 14.35 12.12 -6.41
C PHE A 396 15.53 13.06 -6.08
N GLY A 397 16.20 12.77 -4.98
CA GLY A 397 17.39 13.47 -4.50
C GLY A 397 18.67 12.66 -4.67
N SER A 398 19.75 13.09 -4.00
CA SER A 398 21.07 12.43 -4.06
C SER A 398 21.12 11.03 -3.42
N HIS A 399 20.10 10.67 -2.63
CA HIS A 399 20.02 9.39 -1.91
C HIS A 399 18.84 8.50 -2.38
N GLY A 400 18.21 8.83 -3.52
CA GLY A 400 17.08 8.08 -4.07
C GLY A 400 15.75 8.83 -4.04
N LEU A 401 14.65 8.08 -3.97
CA LEU A 401 13.27 8.59 -3.87
C LEU A 401 13.01 9.13 -2.46
N HIS A 402 12.65 10.41 -2.37
CA HIS A 402 12.04 11.03 -1.20
C HIS A 402 10.61 10.48 -1.05
N THR A 403 10.35 9.78 0.06
CA THR A 403 9.09 9.04 0.25
C THR A 403 7.95 9.91 0.76
N GLY A 404 8.25 11.11 1.29
CA GLY A 404 7.33 11.92 2.07
C GLY A 404 7.06 11.36 3.48
N ASP A 405 7.71 10.26 3.87
CA ASP A 405 7.51 9.62 5.17
C ASP A 405 8.69 9.92 6.12
N VAL A 406 8.38 10.09 7.40
CA VAL A 406 9.31 10.52 8.45
C VAL A 406 9.66 9.33 9.35
N GLY A 407 10.93 9.19 9.71
CA GLY A 407 11.40 8.09 10.55
C GLY A 407 12.79 8.29 11.11
N CYS A 408 13.28 7.26 11.80
CA CYS A 408 14.63 7.19 12.35
C CYS A 408 15.15 5.74 12.34
N PHE A 409 16.48 5.59 12.38
CA PHE A 409 17.14 4.32 12.67
C PHE A 409 17.59 4.25 14.13
N ASP A 410 17.48 3.09 14.79
CA ASP A 410 18.19 2.86 16.06
C ASP A 410 19.69 2.52 15.86
N ASP A 411 20.45 2.47 16.96
CA ASP A 411 21.87 2.07 16.98
C ASP A 411 22.13 0.67 16.37
N GLU A 412 21.10 -0.17 16.24
CA GLU A 412 21.16 -1.48 15.61
C GLU A 412 20.68 -1.45 14.15
N GLY A 413 20.40 -0.29 13.57
CA GLY A 413 19.97 -0.14 12.17
C GLY A 413 18.58 -0.71 11.89
N TYR A 414 17.67 -0.69 12.86
CA TYR A 414 16.24 -0.92 12.64
C TYR A 414 15.52 0.40 12.39
N LEU A 415 14.66 0.43 11.35
CA LEU A 415 13.85 1.58 10.97
C LEU A 415 12.55 1.62 11.79
N TYR A 416 12.16 2.81 12.19
CA TYR A 416 10.86 3.15 12.76
C TYR A 416 10.26 4.26 11.89
N VAL A 417 8.99 4.08 11.48
CA VAL A 417 8.25 5.06 10.66
C VAL A 417 7.23 5.73 11.57
N LEU A 418 7.24 7.06 11.62
CA LEU A 418 6.55 7.84 12.65
C LEU A 418 5.30 8.54 12.09
N ASN A 419 5.42 9.20 10.95
CA ASN A 419 4.37 9.99 10.29
C ASN A 419 4.76 10.32 8.84
N ARG A 420 3.97 11.15 8.14
CA ARG A 420 4.37 11.79 6.88
C ARG A 420 4.82 13.23 7.10
N LEU A 421 5.64 13.78 6.20
CA LEU A 421 6.00 15.19 6.17
C LEU A 421 4.76 16.08 6.03
N ASP A 422 3.84 15.71 5.13
CA ASP A 422 2.56 16.42 4.89
C ASP A 422 1.57 16.33 6.08
N ASP A 423 1.90 15.55 7.11
CA ASP A 423 1.13 15.44 8.35
C ASP A 423 1.70 16.33 9.47
N ARG A 424 2.96 16.77 9.38
CA ARG A 424 3.64 17.53 10.43
C ARG A 424 3.00 18.90 10.61
N ILE A 425 2.34 19.09 11.75
CA ILE A 425 1.53 20.28 12.04
C ILE A 425 2.44 21.41 12.49
N ILE A 426 2.43 22.55 11.81
CA ILE A 426 3.22 23.72 12.18
C ILE A 426 2.33 24.68 12.98
N THR A 427 2.43 24.63 14.31
CA THR A 427 1.53 25.36 15.23
C THR A 427 2.29 26.40 16.03
N GLY A 428 2.06 27.69 15.75
CA GLY A 428 2.76 28.81 16.39
C GLY A 428 4.25 28.91 16.06
N GLY A 429 4.69 28.25 14.98
CA GLY A 429 6.11 28.11 14.61
C GLY A 429 6.81 26.87 15.19
N GLU A 430 6.12 26.06 16.00
CA GLU A 430 6.63 24.78 16.51
C GLU A 430 6.12 23.60 15.67
N ASN A 431 6.98 22.61 15.41
CA ASN A 431 6.60 21.37 14.72
C ASN A 431 5.93 20.39 15.68
N VAL A 432 4.82 19.78 15.26
CA VAL A 432 4.11 18.72 15.98
C VAL A 432 3.87 17.54 15.07
N GLU A 433 4.52 16.41 15.38
CA GLU A 433 4.30 15.15 14.68
C GLU A 433 2.99 14.52 15.21
N PRO A 434 1.98 14.23 14.37
CA PRO A 434 0.69 13.71 14.85
C PRO A 434 0.77 12.37 15.58
N GLY A 435 1.75 11.52 15.25
CA GLY A 435 1.95 10.22 15.91
C GLY A 435 2.08 10.33 17.42
N GLU A 436 2.95 11.21 17.91
CA GLU A 436 3.16 11.47 19.34
C GLU A 436 1.86 11.89 20.06
N VAL A 437 1.00 12.66 19.38
CA VAL A 437 -0.29 13.10 19.92
C VAL A 437 -1.33 11.97 19.85
N ILE A 438 -1.34 11.16 18.78
CA ILE A 438 -2.20 9.97 18.63
C ILE A 438 -1.88 8.93 19.71
N ASP A 439 -0.61 8.64 19.95
CA ASP A 439 -0.18 7.61 20.91
C ASP A 439 -0.58 8.01 22.34
N VAL A 440 -0.37 9.27 22.71
CA VAL A 440 -0.87 9.81 23.99
C VAL A 440 -2.40 9.77 24.06
N LEU A 441 -3.12 10.09 22.98
CA LEU A 441 -4.58 10.04 22.97
C LEU A 441 -5.13 8.60 23.04
N ARG A 442 -4.40 7.60 22.55
CA ARG A 442 -4.74 6.17 22.68
C ARG A 442 -4.53 5.63 24.09
N GLU A 443 -3.63 6.21 24.89
CA GLU A 443 -3.57 5.88 26.33
C GLU A 443 -4.81 6.36 27.13
N PHE A 444 -5.63 7.26 26.57
CA PHE A 444 -6.78 7.83 27.29
C PHE A 444 -7.90 6.78 27.45
N PRO A 445 -8.39 6.46 28.67
CA PRO A 445 -9.26 5.29 28.90
C PRO A 445 -10.59 5.22 28.14
N SER A 446 -11.08 6.35 27.62
CA SER A 446 -12.30 6.40 26.79
C SER A 446 -12.06 6.33 25.29
N ALA A 447 -10.80 6.39 24.82
CA ALA A 447 -10.44 6.25 23.42
C ALA A 447 -10.33 4.76 23.01
N GLU A 448 -10.64 4.48 21.74
CA GLU A 448 -10.42 3.19 21.10
C GLU A 448 -9.48 3.31 19.88
N ASP A 449 -9.53 4.44 19.17
CA ASP A 449 -8.52 4.87 18.20
C ASP A 449 -8.51 6.41 18.13
N ALA A 450 -7.46 7.01 17.58
CA ALA A 450 -7.35 8.46 17.44
C ALA A 450 -6.71 8.86 16.10
N ALA A 451 -7.20 9.95 15.50
CA ALA A 451 -6.59 10.58 14.35
C ALA A 451 -6.31 12.06 14.66
N VAL A 452 -5.07 12.49 14.46
CA VAL A 452 -4.65 13.88 14.67
C VAL A 452 -4.22 14.48 13.33
N VAL A 453 -4.68 15.69 13.06
CA VAL A 453 -4.41 16.45 11.83
C VAL A 453 -4.21 17.93 12.15
N GLY A 454 -3.47 18.61 11.28
CA GLY A 454 -3.51 20.06 11.21
C GLY A 454 -4.82 20.53 10.58
N LEU A 455 -5.39 21.58 11.17
CA LEU A 455 -6.42 22.43 10.58
C LEU A 455 -5.90 23.86 10.52
N ASP A 456 -6.29 24.60 9.50
CA ASP A 456 -5.90 25.99 9.26
C ASP A 456 -6.37 26.90 10.41
N ASP A 457 -5.53 27.85 10.81
CA ASP A 457 -5.79 28.79 11.90
C ASP A 457 -5.05 30.12 11.73
N ASP A 458 -5.78 31.24 11.71
CA ASP A 458 -5.25 32.60 11.48
C ASP A 458 -4.23 33.08 12.54
N VAL A 459 -4.17 32.43 13.71
CA VAL A 459 -3.28 32.78 14.84
C VAL A 459 -2.09 31.83 14.92
N TRP A 460 -2.30 30.54 14.68
CA TRP A 460 -1.28 29.50 14.86
C TRP A 460 -0.65 29.01 13.54
N GLY A 461 -1.15 29.42 12.37
CA GLY A 461 -0.84 28.81 11.08
C GLY A 461 -1.67 27.55 10.91
N GLU A 462 -1.33 26.51 11.69
CA GLU A 462 -2.20 25.37 11.93
C GLU A 462 -2.49 25.18 13.42
N ARG A 463 -3.62 24.56 13.72
CA ARG A 463 -3.99 24.08 15.06
C ARG A 463 -4.09 22.56 15.08
N VAL A 464 -3.39 21.96 16.05
CA VAL A 464 -3.48 20.52 16.36
C VAL A 464 -4.94 20.16 16.65
N SER A 465 -5.50 19.25 15.87
CA SER A 465 -6.92 18.88 15.91
C SER A 465 -7.07 17.36 15.95
N ALA A 466 -7.86 16.85 16.89
CA ALA A 466 -7.93 15.41 17.19
C ALA A 466 -9.36 14.84 17.10
N LEU A 467 -9.53 13.79 16.30
CA LEU A 467 -10.75 12.99 16.23
C LEU A 467 -10.53 11.70 17.02
N LEU A 468 -11.32 11.49 18.08
CA LEU A 468 -11.27 10.28 18.90
C LEU A 468 -12.41 9.34 18.52
N ALA A 469 -12.09 8.08 18.21
CA ALA A 469 -13.08 7.01 18.18
C ALA A 469 -13.28 6.47 19.60
N VAL A 470 -14.55 6.26 19.98
CA VAL A 470 -14.94 5.84 21.35
C VAL A 470 -15.90 4.65 21.35
N GLY A 471 -16.19 4.05 20.19
CA GLY A 471 -17.07 2.89 20.04
C GLY A 471 -18.55 3.18 20.35
N ASP A 472 -19.31 2.12 20.62
CA ASP A 472 -20.74 2.20 21.00
C ASP A 472 -21.01 3.01 22.29
N ARG A 473 -19.97 3.43 23.02
CA ARG A 473 -20.03 4.22 24.26
C ARG A 473 -20.73 5.57 24.08
N LEU A 474 -20.95 6.03 22.85
CA LEU A 474 -21.72 7.24 22.51
C LEU A 474 -23.24 7.12 22.71
N ARG A 475 -23.80 5.92 22.93
CA ARG A 475 -25.25 5.66 22.82
C ARG A 475 -26.00 5.49 24.15
N ASP A 476 -25.31 5.34 25.26
CA ASP A 476 -25.87 4.95 26.57
C ASP A 476 -26.51 6.13 27.37
N THR A 477 -27.25 7.01 26.68
CA THR A 477 -27.92 8.18 27.31
C THR A 477 -29.39 8.39 26.91
N GLU A 478 -29.92 7.65 25.94
CA GLU A 478 -31.38 7.53 25.77
C GLU A 478 -31.89 6.28 26.52
N VAL A 479 -33.05 6.41 27.19
CA VAL A 479 -33.71 5.37 28.02
C VAL A 479 -33.07 5.07 29.40
N THR A 480 -33.16 6.04 30.32
CA THR A 480 -33.45 5.72 31.75
C THR A 480 -34.56 6.62 32.30
N ALA A 481 -35.82 6.22 32.12
CA ALA A 481 -37.00 6.99 32.54
C ALA A 481 -38.04 6.17 33.34
N GLU A 482 -37.62 5.14 34.08
CA GLU A 482 -38.44 4.50 35.12
C GLU A 482 -37.63 4.31 36.42
N GLY A 483 -38.21 4.72 37.56
CA GLY A 483 -37.47 4.96 38.80
C GLY A 483 -37.41 3.77 39.76
N PRO A 484 -36.36 3.66 40.60
CA PRO A 484 -36.21 2.56 41.54
C PRO A 484 -37.22 2.66 42.71
N THR A 485 -38.18 1.74 42.75
CA THR A 485 -38.94 1.45 43.98
C THR A 485 -38.08 0.59 44.92
N GLY A 486 -37.96 1.01 46.17
CA GLY A 486 -37.03 0.40 47.13
C GLY A 486 -37.49 -0.98 47.60
N VAL A 487 -36.56 -1.94 47.64
CA VAL A 487 -36.72 -3.23 48.33
C VAL A 487 -36.28 -3.13 49.78
N ASP A 488 -37.20 -3.41 50.71
CA ASP A 488 -36.88 -3.82 52.08
C ASP A 488 -38.09 -4.57 52.68
N GLY A 489 -37.96 -5.86 52.97
CA GLY A 489 -39.07 -6.69 53.46
C GLY A 489 -38.97 -8.18 53.15
N LEU A 490 -38.61 -8.96 54.17
CA LEU A 490 -38.76 -10.42 54.22
C LEU A 490 -40.26 -10.78 54.34
N ASP A 491 -40.73 -11.89 53.75
CA ASP A 491 -40.82 -13.20 54.46
C ASP A 491 -41.28 -14.36 53.54
N GLU A 492 -41.50 -15.55 54.12
CA GLU A 492 -41.77 -16.85 53.49
C GLU A 492 -43.10 -17.03 52.70
N SER A 493 -43.10 -18.06 51.83
CA SER A 493 -44.15 -19.09 51.61
C SER A 493 -45.04 -19.12 50.33
N ASP A 494 -45.34 -20.37 49.95
CA ASP A 494 -46.42 -20.96 49.12
C ASP A 494 -46.50 -20.76 47.58
N GLU A 495 -46.37 -21.90 46.88
CA GLU A 495 -46.93 -22.22 45.54
C GLU A 495 -48.48 -22.49 45.66
N PRO A 496 -49.25 -22.92 44.62
CA PRO A 496 -48.96 -23.16 43.20
C PRO A 496 -50.07 -22.64 42.22
N ASP A 497 -50.10 -23.20 41.00
CA ASP A 497 -51.16 -23.14 39.96
C ASP A 497 -51.42 -21.77 39.26
N GLY A 498 -51.78 -21.75 37.97
CA GLY A 498 -51.84 -22.86 37.01
C GLY A 498 -52.68 -22.55 35.75
N GLY A 499 -52.16 -22.93 34.58
CA GLY A 499 -52.77 -22.79 33.25
C GLY A 499 -52.94 -21.35 32.74
N ASP A 500 -53.42 -21.09 31.53
CA ASP A 500 -53.50 -21.82 30.24
C ASP A 500 -54.40 -20.96 29.32
N ASP A 501 -54.00 -20.71 28.07
CA ASP A 501 -54.80 -20.18 26.93
C ASP A 501 -55.57 -18.83 27.16
N ASP A 502 -56.01 -18.06 26.15
CA ASP A 502 -56.34 -18.33 24.75
C ASP A 502 -56.27 -17.04 23.89
N ASP A 503 -56.36 -17.18 22.56
CA ASP A 503 -56.40 -16.11 21.55
C ASP A 503 -57.40 -14.97 21.81
N ARG A 504 -57.08 -13.75 21.34
CA ARG A 504 -57.80 -13.11 20.19
C ARG A 504 -57.38 -11.69 19.79
N GLU A 505 -56.97 -11.56 18.52
CA GLU A 505 -57.26 -10.42 17.63
C GLU A 505 -58.78 -10.30 17.30
N PRO A 506 -59.28 -9.31 16.51
CA PRO A 506 -58.68 -8.04 16.04
C PRO A 506 -59.58 -6.81 16.39
N THR A 507 -59.21 -5.59 15.95
CA THR A 507 -59.87 -4.84 14.84
C THR A 507 -59.54 -3.34 14.80
N ASP A 508 -58.99 -2.93 13.65
CA ASP A 508 -59.20 -1.68 12.89
C ASP A 508 -60.63 -1.07 12.92
N PRO A 509 -60.90 0.16 12.37
CA PRO A 509 -59.97 1.14 11.77
C PRO A 509 -60.29 2.64 12.13
N ASP A 510 -59.64 3.54 11.36
CA ASP A 510 -60.21 4.78 10.76
C ASP A 510 -60.26 6.11 11.55
N GLY A 511 -59.66 7.13 10.90
CA GLY A 511 -60.01 8.55 11.02
C GLY A 511 -59.33 9.36 12.14
N GLY A 512 -58.98 10.64 11.94
CA GLY A 512 -59.07 11.42 10.70
C GLY A 512 -59.18 12.93 10.92
N ASP A 513 -58.09 13.62 10.60
CA ASP A 513 -58.04 14.99 10.03
C ASP A 513 -58.13 16.26 10.94
N GLU A 514 -57.54 17.32 10.39
CA GLU A 514 -57.47 18.76 10.75
C GLU A 514 -58.14 19.30 12.04
N SER A 515 -57.36 20.05 12.86
CA SER A 515 -57.54 21.52 13.01
C SER A 515 -56.55 22.21 13.99
N ARG A 516 -55.92 23.29 13.51
CA ARG A 516 -55.33 24.44 14.25
C ARG A 516 -56.03 25.72 13.72
N PRO A 517 -55.89 26.92 14.34
CA PRO A 517 -55.20 27.29 15.58
C PRO A 517 -56.14 28.05 16.56
N ASP A 518 -55.65 28.48 17.73
CA ASP A 518 -55.39 29.91 18.00
C ASP A 518 -54.98 30.22 19.46
N GLU A 519 -54.22 31.31 19.58
CA GLU A 519 -53.42 31.74 20.72
C GLU A 519 -54.22 32.17 21.96
N ASN A 520 -53.66 31.94 23.15
CA ASN A 520 -53.70 32.91 24.24
C ASN A 520 -52.51 32.70 25.20
N GLY A 521 -51.54 33.61 25.19
CA GLY A 521 -50.29 33.46 25.95
C GLY A 521 -50.28 34.17 27.32
N SER A 522 -49.38 33.71 28.21
CA SER A 522 -48.87 34.51 29.33
C SER A 522 -47.60 33.86 29.90
N ASP A 523 -46.54 34.64 30.06
CA ASP A 523 -45.18 34.16 30.37
C ASP A 523 -45.02 33.60 31.78
N LYS A 524 -44.13 32.60 31.92
CA LYS A 524 -43.31 32.39 33.12
C LYS A 524 -41.96 31.78 32.72
N GLU A 525 -40.89 32.37 33.22
CA GLU A 525 -39.52 31.89 33.05
C GLU A 525 -39.33 30.55 33.79
N GLY A 526 -38.67 29.59 33.14
CA GLY A 526 -38.03 28.43 33.77
C GLY A 526 -36.54 28.70 33.98
N PRO A 527 -35.89 28.10 35.00
CA PRO A 527 -34.45 28.22 35.21
C PRO A 527 -33.64 27.36 34.22
N ASP A 528 -32.32 27.59 34.23
CA ASP A 528 -31.33 27.12 33.25
C ASP A 528 -31.38 25.61 32.92
N GLU A 529 -31.15 25.31 31.64
CA GLU A 529 -30.66 24.00 31.19
C GLU A 529 -29.14 23.96 31.41
N SER A 530 -28.66 23.10 32.33
CA SER A 530 -27.24 22.76 32.44
C SER A 530 -27.02 21.28 32.78
N ASP A 531 -25.85 20.78 32.39
CA ASP A 531 -25.24 19.52 32.83
C ASP A 531 -25.98 18.22 32.46
N ALA A 532 -26.19 18.02 31.16
CA ALA A 532 -25.88 16.71 30.59
C ALA A 532 -24.35 16.59 30.46
N ALA A 533 -23.71 15.75 31.28
CA ALA A 533 -22.26 15.58 31.26
C ALA A 533 -21.80 14.84 29.99
N PRO A 534 -20.69 15.26 29.34
CA PRO A 534 -20.16 14.54 28.18
C PRO A 534 -19.53 13.20 28.61
N LEU A 535 -19.71 12.16 27.77
CA LEU A 535 -19.20 10.80 28.00
C LEU A 535 -17.67 10.69 27.92
N VAL A 536 -17.02 11.71 27.34
CA VAL A 536 -15.62 12.06 27.63
C VAL A 536 -15.64 13.38 28.37
N ASP A 537 -15.12 13.38 29.60
CA ASP A 537 -14.90 14.60 30.36
C ASP A 537 -13.71 15.37 29.77
N ASP A 538 -13.98 16.49 29.13
CA ASP A 538 -12.95 17.36 28.53
C ASP A 538 -11.91 17.83 29.54
N GLU A 539 -12.28 18.04 30.81
CA GLU A 539 -11.32 18.44 31.86
C GLU A 539 -10.36 17.28 32.17
N GLN A 540 -10.85 16.04 32.17
CA GLN A 540 -10.01 14.85 32.30
C GLN A 540 -9.13 14.64 31.06
N LEU A 541 -9.66 14.80 29.84
CA LEU A 541 -8.88 14.69 28.60
C LEU A 541 -7.77 15.75 28.55
N VAL A 542 -8.11 17.02 28.80
CA VAL A 542 -7.15 18.13 28.80
C VAL A 542 -6.13 18.00 29.92
N SER A 543 -6.51 17.53 31.12
CA SER A 543 -5.54 17.22 32.19
C SER A 543 -4.61 16.07 31.79
N PHE A 544 -5.15 15.00 31.22
CA PHE A 544 -4.40 13.81 30.84
C PHE A 544 -3.32 14.10 29.80
N VAL A 545 -3.64 14.92 28.79
CA VAL A 545 -2.67 15.36 27.77
C VAL A 545 -1.73 16.46 28.29
N ARG A 546 -2.17 17.36 29.19
CA ARG A 546 -1.29 18.36 29.85
C ARG A 546 -0.17 17.72 30.67
N ASP A 547 -0.42 16.55 31.27
CA ASP A 547 0.58 15.79 32.02
C ASP A 547 1.60 15.05 31.12
N ARG A 548 1.40 14.99 29.79
CA ARG A 548 2.17 14.17 28.84
C ARG A 548 2.78 14.92 27.66
N LEU A 549 2.07 15.91 27.12
CA LEU A 549 2.43 16.65 25.92
C LEU A 549 2.85 18.09 26.27
N ALA A 550 3.80 18.62 25.50
CA ALA A 550 4.13 20.05 25.57
C ALA A 550 2.92 20.91 25.14
N GLY A 551 2.75 22.09 25.74
CA GLY A 551 1.52 22.89 25.62
C GLY A 551 1.08 23.23 24.19
N PHE A 552 2.03 23.37 23.25
CA PHE A 552 1.73 23.61 21.84
C PHE A 552 1.16 22.39 21.11
N LYS A 553 1.51 21.17 21.54
CA LYS A 553 1.04 19.88 20.99
C LYS A 553 -0.35 19.46 21.46
N ILE A 554 -0.89 20.12 22.50
CA ILE A 554 -2.22 19.84 23.02
C ILE A 554 -3.28 20.12 21.93
N PRO A 555 -4.22 19.19 21.65
CA PRO A 555 -5.33 19.43 20.74
C PRO A 555 -6.11 20.70 21.11
N LYS A 556 -6.18 21.62 20.15
CA LYS A 556 -6.92 22.89 20.20
C LYS A 556 -8.32 22.74 19.59
N THR A 557 -8.60 21.59 18.98
CA THR A 557 -9.91 21.20 18.45
C THR A 557 -10.07 19.69 18.66
N VAL A 558 -11.20 19.25 19.21
CA VAL A 558 -11.55 17.85 19.44
C VAL A 558 -12.95 17.56 18.91
N ALA A 559 -13.14 16.36 18.35
CA ALA A 559 -14.44 15.76 18.09
C ALA A 559 -14.41 14.26 18.40
N TYR A 560 -15.60 13.65 18.51
CA TYR A 560 -15.77 12.23 18.84
C TYR A 560 -16.66 11.52 17.80
N VAL A 561 -16.37 10.24 17.54
CA VAL A 561 -17.09 9.35 16.61
C VAL A 561 -17.17 7.93 17.15
N ASP A 562 -18.12 7.14 16.63
CA ASP A 562 -18.19 5.70 16.92
C ASP A 562 -16.91 4.98 16.43
N GLU A 563 -16.56 5.19 15.15
CA GLU A 563 -15.32 4.71 14.51
C GLU A 563 -14.67 5.82 13.68
N LEU A 564 -13.34 5.75 13.48
CA LEU A 564 -12.63 6.66 12.56
C LEU A 564 -13.01 6.37 11.10
N PRO A 565 -13.16 7.40 10.24
CA PRO A 565 -13.36 7.18 8.81
C PRO A 565 -12.11 6.57 8.18
N ARG A 566 -12.30 5.60 7.27
CA ARG A 566 -11.22 4.86 6.61
C ARG A 566 -11.39 4.84 5.10
N THR A 567 -10.27 4.78 4.39
CA THR A 567 -10.20 4.61 2.94
C THR A 567 -10.50 3.15 2.56
N VAL A 568 -10.61 2.87 1.25
CA VAL A 568 -10.76 1.50 0.70
C VAL A 568 -9.64 0.57 1.17
N SER A 569 -8.41 1.05 1.35
CA SER A 569 -7.28 0.25 1.82
C SER A 569 -7.22 0.07 3.34
N GLY A 570 -8.21 0.58 4.09
CA GLY A 570 -8.31 0.46 5.54
C GLY A 570 -7.47 1.46 6.34
N THR A 571 -6.70 2.33 5.67
CA THR A 571 -6.00 3.47 6.28
C THR A 571 -7.00 4.55 6.70
N VAL A 572 -6.62 5.45 7.62
CA VAL A 572 -7.51 6.55 8.05
C VAL A 572 -7.71 7.55 6.91
N ASP A 573 -8.96 7.89 6.59
CA ASP A 573 -9.29 8.96 5.64
C ASP A 573 -9.08 10.33 6.31
N ARG A 574 -7.90 10.91 6.05
CA ARG A 574 -7.48 12.20 6.60
C ARG A 574 -8.34 13.37 6.10
N GLU A 575 -8.96 13.27 4.93
CA GLU A 575 -9.88 14.32 4.46
C GLU A 575 -11.21 14.25 5.20
N ALA A 576 -11.77 13.06 5.40
CA ALA A 576 -12.94 12.89 6.26
C ALA A 576 -12.65 13.29 7.71
N VAL A 577 -11.47 12.98 8.26
CA VAL A 577 -11.05 13.48 9.59
C VAL A 577 -11.04 15.01 9.62
N ARG A 578 -10.35 15.67 8.67
CA ARG A 578 -10.32 17.15 8.58
C ARG A 578 -11.72 17.74 8.39
N ARG A 579 -12.59 17.10 7.62
CA ARG A 579 -13.99 17.51 7.40
C ARG A 579 -14.81 17.43 8.69
N ILE A 580 -14.80 16.27 9.36
CA ILE A 580 -15.52 16.07 10.64
C ILE A 580 -15.02 17.04 11.71
N LEU A 581 -13.72 17.31 11.80
CA LEU A 581 -13.16 18.26 12.76
C LEU A 581 -13.47 19.73 12.43
N ARG A 582 -13.63 20.10 11.15
CA ARG A 582 -14.15 21.42 10.74
C ARG A 582 -15.64 21.56 11.02
N ASP A 583 -16.42 20.49 10.84
CA ASP A 583 -17.89 20.50 10.97
C ASP A 583 -18.40 20.35 12.42
N ARG A 584 -17.67 19.60 13.26
CA ARG A 584 -18.11 19.18 14.61
C ARG A 584 -17.10 19.47 15.72
N GLY A 585 -15.90 19.92 15.38
CA GLY A 585 -14.82 20.13 16.34
C GLY A 585 -15.02 21.36 17.21
N TYR A 586 -14.65 21.24 18.49
CA TYR A 586 -14.66 22.34 19.46
C TYR A 586 -13.38 22.34 20.30
N ASP A 587 -13.06 23.46 20.96
CA ASP A 587 -11.90 23.55 21.83
C ASP A 587 -12.22 22.97 23.23
N PRO A 588 -11.61 21.84 23.64
CA PRO A 588 -11.91 21.20 24.93
C PRO A 588 -11.33 21.99 26.12
N ARG A 589 -10.46 22.98 25.88
CA ARG A 589 -9.68 23.66 26.95
C ARG A 589 -10.51 24.64 27.78
N ARG A 590 -11.73 24.96 27.33
CA ARG A 590 -12.88 25.66 27.96
C ARG A 590 -12.68 27.01 28.66
N ASP A 591 -11.48 27.39 29.10
CA ASP A 591 -11.11 28.76 29.46
C ASP A 591 -9.82 29.14 28.69
N ALA A 592 -9.99 29.96 27.65
CA ALA A 592 -8.91 30.41 26.78
C ALA A 592 -8.17 31.62 27.36
N ASP A 593 -7.51 31.42 28.51
CA ASP A 593 -6.33 32.22 28.84
C ASP A 593 -5.32 31.96 27.72
N LEU A 594 -5.08 32.99 26.89
CA LEU A 594 -4.23 32.89 25.71
C LEU A 594 -2.77 32.74 26.13
N GLU A 595 -2.31 31.49 26.27
CA GLU A 595 -0.89 31.15 26.31
C GLU A 595 -0.23 31.33 24.93
N THR A 596 -0.31 32.55 24.39
CA THR A 596 0.66 33.04 23.41
C THR A 596 2.01 33.09 24.10
N ALA A 597 2.81 32.03 23.92
CA ALA A 597 4.12 31.84 24.54
C ALA A 597 5.17 32.82 23.97
N GLY A 598 5.02 34.11 24.27
CA GLY A 598 5.97 35.17 23.91
C GLY A 598 5.91 35.67 22.46
N PHE A 599 4.95 35.21 21.65
CA PHE A 599 4.86 35.57 20.22
C PHE A 599 4.13 36.91 20.01
N GLU A 600 4.82 37.92 19.47
CA GLU A 600 4.18 39.08 18.84
C GLU A 600 3.81 38.70 17.40
N PRO A 601 2.55 38.89 16.94
CA PRO A 601 2.18 38.58 15.56
C PRO A 601 3.04 39.37 14.56
N ALA A 602 3.49 38.70 13.49
CA ALA A 602 4.17 39.38 12.40
C ALA A 602 3.25 40.44 11.77
N GLU A 603 3.76 41.66 11.54
CA GLU A 603 2.97 42.68 10.84
C GLU A 603 2.61 42.17 9.44
N PRO A 604 1.34 42.28 9.01
CA PRO A 604 0.90 41.76 7.73
C PRO A 604 1.63 42.49 6.61
N THR A 605 2.41 41.75 5.82
CA THR A 605 3.08 42.30 4.64
C THR A 605 2.01 42.75 3.65
N GLU A 606 1.90 44.07 3.42
CA GLU A 606 0.98 44.59 2.41
C GLU A 606 1.32 43.94 1.04
N PRO A 607 0.32 43.41 0.30
CA PRO A 607 0.58 42.69 -0.94
C PRO A 607 1.23 43.64 -1.94
N ALA A 608 2.31 43.16 -2.58
CA ALA A 608 3.01 43.94 -3.60
C ALA A 608 2.04 44.41 -4.69
N GLY A 609 1.93 45.72 -4.85
CA GLY A 609 1.17 46.31 -5.95
C GLY A 609 1.79 45.91 -7.30
N PRO A 610 1.00 45.84 -8.39
CA PRO A 610 1.52 45.42 -9.68
C PRO A 610 2.62 46.38 -10.17
N ASP A 611 3.79 45.82 -10.50
CA ASP A 611 4.94 46.58 -10.99
C ASP A 611 4.62 47.35 -12.28
N ASP A 612 4.87 48.66 -12.27
CA ASP A 612 4.71 49.56 -13.42
C ASP A 612 6.06 49.70 -14.15
N PRO A 613 6.22 49.18 -15.38
CA PRO A 613 7.54 48.87 -15.95
C PRO A 613 8.21 50.06 -16.70
N ASP A 614 8.39 51.22 -16.05
CA ASP A 614 9.11 52.38 -16.63
C ASP A 614 9.66 53.38 -15.57
N ASP A 615 10.95 53.30 -15.18
CA ASP A 615 11.98 54.38 -15.12
C ASP A 615 13.32 53.86 -14.49
N PRO A 616 14.54 54.29 -14.89
CA PRO A 616 15.80 53.67 -14.45
C PRO A 616 16.78 54.55 -13.62
N ALA A 617 17.82 53.89 -13.06
CA ALA A 617 18.98 54.43 -12.31
C ALA A 617 18.71 54.85 -10.84
N THR A 618 19.68 54.94 -9.91
CA THR A 618 21.14 55.10 -10.03
C THR A 618 21.90 54.56 -8.79
N ALA A 619 23.14 54.10 -8.91
CA ALA A 619 24.09 53.91 -7.79
C ALA A 619 24.85 55.23 -7.47
N PRO A 620 25.40 55.49 -6.26
CA PRO A 620 26.70 54.89 -5.84
C PRO A 620 27.06 54.86 -4.32
N ALA A 621 28.15 54.13 -3.96
CA ALA A 621 29.12 54.43 -2.87
C ALA A 621 28.62 54.40 -1.39
N THR A 622 29.40 54.30 -0.29
CA THR A 622 30.80 53.92 0.11
C THR A 622 30.76 53.59 1.65
N SER A 623 31.79 53.34 2.48
CA SER A 623 33.25 53.62 2.50
C SER A 623 34.04 52.65 3.45
N ASN A 624 35.36 52.82 3.52
CA ASN A 624 36.28 52.14 4.45
C ASN A 624 35.96 52.34 5.94
N ASP A 625 36.48 51.46 6.81
CA ASP A 625 37.68 51.82 7.60
C ASP A 625 38.65 50.63 7.78
N ARG A 626 39.83 50.83 8.40
CA ARG A 626 40.98 49.90 8.41
C ARG A 626 41.29 49.25 9.75
N GLU A 627 41.99 48.10 9.71
CA GLU A 627 43.20 47.89 10.52
C GLU A 627 44.24 47.03 9.76
N GLU A 628 45.54 47.23 10.02
CA GLU A 628 46.67 46.55 9.34
C GLU A 628 47.58 45.83 10.34
N THR A 629 48.02 44.61 10.01
CA THR A 629 49.38 44.02 10.24
C THR A 629 49.34 42.52 9.92
N GLY A 630 50.37 41.87 9.36
CA GLY A 630 51.62 42.38 8.77
C GLY A 630 52.61 41.23 8.50
N ASP A 631 53.23 41.21 7.31
CA ASP A 631 54.25 40.26 6.83
C ASP A 631 53.84 38.75 6.74
N GLY A 632 54.37 37.94 5.81
CA GLY A 632 55.29 38.26 4.71
C GLY A 632 55.67 37.04 3.83
N GLU A 633 56.44 37.32 2.78
CA GLU A 633 57.16 36.41 1.87
C GLU A 633 56.37 35.42 0.96
N ARG A 634 56.57 35.59 -0.35
CA ARG A 634 56.37 34.56 -1.39
C ARG A 634 57.70 33.83 -1.63
N VAL A 635 57.64 32.57 -2.05
CA VAL A 635 58.61 32.01 -3.00
C VAL A 635 57.82 31.35 -4.13
N ASP A 636 58.35 31.47 -5.34
CA ASP A 636 57.73 31.12 -6.61
C ASP A 636 58.82 30.45 -7.46
N ASP A 637 58.58 29.25 -7.97
CA ASP A 637 59.24 28.76 -9.19
C ASP A 637 58.52 27.53 -9.78
N GLY A 638 58.63 27.35 -11.10
CA GLY A 638 57.96 26.29 -11.86
C GLY A 638 58.78 25.00 -12.04
N GLY A 639 58.17 23.98 -12.64
CA GLY A 639 58.82 22.68 -12.89
C GLY A 639 57.97 21.73 -13.73
N THR A 640 57.90 22.00 -15.03
CA THR A 640 57.06 21.33 -16.03
C THR A 640 57.61 19.97 -16.53
N ASP A 641 56.70 19.23 -17.20
CA ASP A 641 56.91 18.33 -18.36
C ASP A 641 57.24 16.82 -18.21
N ASP A 642 56.40 16.04 -18.92
CA ASP A 642 56.66 14.91 -19.85
C ASP A 642 56.92 13.44 -19.39
N ASP A 643 55.87 12.63 -19.64
CA ASP A 643 55.80 11.51 -20.63
C ASP A 643 56.27 10.05 -20.38
N ASP A 644 55.28 9.17 -20.56
CA ASP A 644 55.20 7.95 -21.41
C ASP A 644 55.72 6.52 -21.03
N GLU A 645 54.92 5.55 -21.52
CA GLU A 645 55.27 4.22 -22.10
C GLU A 645 55.98 3.11 -21.26
N THR A 646 55.73 1.80 -21.41
CA THR A 646 54.60 0.94 -21.92
C THR A 646 54.84 -0.54 -21.49
N ASP A 647 54.00 -1.47 -21.97
CA ASP A 647 54.26 -2.92 -22.22
C ASP A 647 54.35 -3.94 -21.05
N ASP A 648 53.21 -4.63 -20.85
CA ASP A 648 53.03 -6.08 -21.08
C ASP A 648 54.25 -7.03 -21.09
N GLN A 649 54.20 -8.08 -20.25
CA GLN A 649 54.24 -9.48 -20.74
C GLN A 649 53.83 -10.53 -19.68
N SER A 650 53.66 -11.78 -20.12
CA SER A 650 52.79 -12.78 -19.48
C SER A 650 53.36 -14.21 -19.41
N VAL A 651 52.66 -15.08 -18.65
CA VAL A 651 52.78 -16.56 -18.57
C VAL A 651 53.97 -17.14 -17.77
N GLY A 652 53.67 -18.10 -16.90
CA GLY A 652 54.67 -18.91 -16.17
C GLY A 652 54.04 -19.90 -15.17
N ASP A 653 53.57 -21.05 -15.65
CA ASP A 653 53.07 -22.17 -14.85
C ASP A 653 54.23 -23.02 -14.27
N ASP A 654 54.10 -23.49 -13.03
CA ASP A 654 54.51 -24.85 -12.66
C ASP A 654 53.78 -25.33 -11.38
N SER A 655 53.74 -26.65 -11.17
CA SER A 655 52.88 -27.32 -10.18
C SER A 655 53.65 -28.26 -9.22
N ARG A 656 52.90 -28.82 -8.24
CA ARG A 656 52.97 -30.21 -7.70
C ARG A 656 53.45 -30.54 -6.25
N ASP A 657 52.64 -31.45 -5.69
CA ASP A 657 52.91 -32.64 -4.86
C ASP A 657 53.16 -32.61 -3.33
N GLY A 658 52.21 -33.23 -2.61
CA GLY A 658 52.47 -34.27 -1.59
C GLY A 658 52.17 -33.95 -0.10
N GLU A 659 51.77 -34.92 0.75
CA GLU A 659 51.18 -36.25 0.53
C GLU A 659 50.64 -36.90 1.85
N GLY A 660 49.68 -37.83 1.74
CA GLY A 660 49.24 -38.80 2.79
C GLY A 660 48.31 -38.29 3.92
N SER A 661 47.59 -39.11 4.71
CA SER A 661 47.18 -40.55 4.69
C SER A 661 46.64 -40.89 6.11
N GLY A 662 45.66 -41.77 6.40
CA GLY A 662 44.80 -42.68 5.62
C GLY A 662 44.01 -43.64 6.57
N ASP A 663 43.19 -44.55 6.01
CA ASP A 663 42.56 -45.79 6.59
C ASP A 663 41.61 -45.65 7.83
N ASP A 664 40.67 -46.55 8.20
CA ASP A 664 40.14 -47.88 7.77
C ASP A 664 38.67 -48.01 8.32
N GLY A 665 37.72 -48.91 7.95
CA GLY A 665 37.57 -49.96 6.94
C GLY A 665 36.44 -50.98 7.28
N SER A 666 35.80 -51.63 6.28
CA SER A 666 34.76 -52.71 6.35
C SER A 666 33.39 -52.38 6.99
N GLY A 667 32.26 -53.08 6.76
CA GLY A 667 31.86 -54.24 5.92
C GLY A 667 30.59 -54.93 6.53
N ASP A 668 29.79 -55.80 5.90
CA ASP A 668 29.66 -56.32 4.51
C ASP A 668 28.33 -57.13 4.34
N ASP A 669 28.01 -57.67 3.13
CA ASP A 669 26.85 -58.54 2.74
C ASP A 669 25.41 -57.90 2.78
N GLY A 670 24.36 -58.31 2.02
CA GLY A 670 24.09 -59.34 0.99
C GLY A 670 22.62 -59.89 1.11
N GLY A 671 21.83 -60.30 0.09
CA GLY A 671 21.93 -60.36 -1.38
C GLY A 671 20.68 -61.03 -2.05
N ASP A 672 20.75 -61.29 -3.37
CA ASP A 672 20.00 -62.26 -4.23
C ASP A 672 18.50 -62.11 -4.67
N GLY A 673 18.22 -62.51 -5.93
CA GLY A 673 16.90 -62.76 -6.56
C GLY A 673 16.57 -61.85 -7.78
N ASP A 674 16.86 -62.18 -9.05
CA ASP A 674 16.25 -63.17 -9.98
C ASP A 674 14.76 -62.90 -10.33
N GLU A 675 14.26 -62.99 -11.57
CA GLU A 675 14.86 -63.40 -12.85
C GLU A 675 14.05 -62.85 -14.08
N ASP A 676 14.49 -63.25 -15.29
CA ASP A 676 13.71 -63.39 -16.55
C ASP A 676 13.60 -62.22 -17.56
N ALA A 677 13.64 -62.59 -18.85
CA ALA A 677 13.66 -61.68 -20.00
C ALA A 677 12.93 -62.27 -21.22
N ALA A 678 12.28 -61.43 -22.04
CA ALA A 678 11.64 -61.86 -23.28
C ALA A 678 11.69 -60.78 -24.38
N GLU A 679 12.52 -61.00 -25.40
CA GLU A 679 12.44 -60.28 -26.68
C GLU A 679 11.16 -60.69 -27.45
N ARG A 680 10.56 -59.79 -28.24
CA ARG A 680 10.35 -60.02 -29.69
C ARG A 680 9.65 -58.92 -30.51
N SER A 681 10.32 -58.60 -31.62
CA SER A 681 9.82 -58.31 -32.98
C SER A 681 8.84 -57.15 -33.25
N GLU A 682 9.31 -56.26 -34.12
CA GLU A 682 8.53 -55.41 -35.04
C GLU A 682 7.54 -56.21 -35.91
N ALA A 683 6.50 -55.54 -36.44
CA ALA A 683 6.29 -55.33 -37.89
C ALA A 683 4.81 -55.18 -38.33
N ILE A 684 4.50 -54.11 -39.10
CA ILE A 684 3.65 -54.09 -40.33
C ILE A 684 2.12 -54.40 -40.13
N ASP A 685 1.13 -53.75 -40.76
CA ASP A 685 1.06 -53.06 -42.08
C ASP A 685 0.10 -51.84 -42.10
N ASP A 686 0.00 -51.21 -43.28
CA ASP A 686 -0.85 -50.07 -43.67
C ASP A 686 -2.18 -50.51 -44.36
N ARG A 687 -3.12 -49.55 -44.52
CA ARG A 687 -4.25 -49.47 -45.49
C ARG A 687 -5.60 -50.24 -45.33
N VAL A 688 -6.61 -49.51 -45.84
CA VAL A 688 -8.00 -49.86 -46.25
C VAL A 688 -8.98 -50.22 -45.12
N GLY A 689 -10.15 -49.61 -44.98
CA GLY A 689 -10.75 -48.49 -45.73
C GLY A 689 -12.25 -48.72 -46.02
N GLY A 690 -13.06 -47.66 -45.90
CA GLY A 690 -14.51 -47.67 -46.14
C GLY A 690 -15.10 -46.28 -46.05
#